data_AF-A0A6H5KAZ2-F1
#
_entry.id   AF-A0A6H5KAZ2-F1
#
_cell.length_a   1.000
_cell.length_b   1.000
_cell.length_c   1.000
_cell.angle_alpha   90.00
_cell.angle_beta   90.00
_cell.angle_gamma   90.00
#
_symmetry.space_group_name_H-M   'P 1'
#
loop_
_entity.id
_entity.type
_entity.pdbx_description
1 polymer ?
#
loop_
_entity_poly.entity_id
_entity_poly.type
_entity_poly.pdbx_seq_one_letter_code
_entity_poly.pdbx_strand_id
1 'polypeptide(L)'
;MKEFSKEEVEKYSEDLKELQDVRSTATQIERPSDAGREALLRYAAQLEALEPVFPVSETDVRVGFKWGNSFNPNKKSTQSTFLFEKACILYNLGAHESRSASEEDRETEAGLKAAGHRFQVSAGIFQHVRDKVVGGLVGTLTQDLIPDGLSAASTLMLAQAQACFYEKAVKDRARTMLKPGIIAKLAAKAAELYTQTLACMQGPNLAPGLDNSWPAHVEFQSMQFSAAASYWESVRLHDVAEETGTGYGVEIAHLQKSSDLLARAFKQAHRNSLSSTFTTKAETLKGIVTKALNSRAKDNSTIYLEPVPSQATLNAVPGLGMVKPTPFVESTGDSCPKGKPLFDGLLSKSAKAALEEYKKKEAAVVGGMDSLAKESSVAARDQLKAVGLPGTVEAHESVGGVPESAWKKVQAVQQGGGGLNELKEKVAEVEGSAERARATLETVERTLDEDVRKDEAFRKRYSGEYEGMSTSELGGDLRRDVEHYRGLWRTARSADTKVISRIEEPSNREGLEMLELTRAGLDAAMPAGKGKGAGQQGHSVDTAALSGKLGELATLLADRDAKMTQVHEYVKNRTVANELAVAGRNGGGTPEAYHVAVEHALAGLQPFKADIDASVKMQGPLLEQIFAENERFQKARASDQETLDREAFLQKVHASVVLFHDVHALLSEGSMFYSDLLQRLAQLNQTCEDLVYTQALHRREFEVGYTHRRERALKEGEDASIELARQMESQALQGHQQQQPGGGCASPPAATGAYPGVGAPAAGVAGAPSAAYPYARWHPPSGQQQPQQPQQQQQQPGHGMGWGGQQQQQQGGPPSYQQQHAQYPPGGSGPPPAQPGGYYGGPTAAQAPQAPPAAEPAVPAGAPAGRGRWGPWSVAGGGGGAPGAAAGAGARAGGQAKPLPPIPTAAGGGDANDPKFRRLLEMGFEPARVRAALSEANGDESAAVSKLLQG
;
A
#
# COMPACT_ATOMS: atom_id res chain seq x y z
N MET A 1 -3.67 8.11 20.79
CA MET A 1 -2.71 8.68 19.81
C MET A 1 -3.48 9.00 18.54
N LYS A 2 -3.15 10.06 17.79
CA LYS A 2 -3.75 10.33 16.47
C LYS A 2 -3.30 9.27 15.45
N GLU A 3 -4.00 9.13 14.32
CA GLU A 3 -3.62 8.19 13.25
C GLU A 3 -2.42 8.69 12.43
N PHE A 4 -2.41 9.99 12.14
CA PHE A 4 -1.37 10.68 11.40
C PHE A 4 -0.76 11.81 12.25
N SER A 5 0.46 12.22 11.92
CA SER A 5 1.15 13.34 12.56
C SER A 5 0.56 14.70 12.15
N LYS A 6 1.07 15.81 12.69
CA LYS A 6 0.67 17.15 12.21
C LYS A 6 1.24 17.42 10.82
N GLU A 7 2.51 17.08 10.62
CA GLU A 7 3.25 17.27 9.37
C GLU A 7 2.63 16.44 8.24
N GLU A 8 2.15 15.23 8.52
CA GLU A 8 1.42 14.41 7.55
C GLU A 8 0.09 15.05 7.13
N VAL A 9 -0.68 15.59 8.08
CA VAL A 9 -1.96 16.27 7.78
C VAL A 9 -1.74 17.57 7.00
N GLU A 10 -0.66 18.29 7.26
CA GLU A 10 -0.30 19.51 6.53
C GLU A 10 0.21 19.19 5.11
N LYS A 11 1.07 18.16 4.97
CA LYS A 11 1.59 17.67 3.68
C LYS A 11 0.49 17.23 2.72
N TYR A 12 -0.52 16.50 3.21
CA TYR A 12 -1.63 15.99 2.40
C TYR A 12 -2.91 16.86 2.50
N SER A 13 -2.76 18.15 2.85
CA SER A 13 -3.89 19.07 3.01
C SER A 13 -4.55 19.48 1.69
N GLU A 14 -3.82 19.48 0.56
CA GLU A 14 -4.40 19.69 -0.77
C GLU A 14 -5.13 18.43 -1.28
N ASP A 15 -4.57 17.22 -1.08
CA ASP A 15 -5.23 15.94 -1.39
C ASP A 15 -6.60 15.79 -0.69
N LEU A 16 -6.73 16.31 0.55
CA LEU A 16 -8.01 16.38 1.27
C LEU A 16 -9.03 17.30 0.60
N LYS A 17 -8.59 18.41 -0.02
CA LYS A 17 -9.47 19.30 -0.80
C LYS A 17 -9.86 18.64 -2.11
N GLU A 18 -8.91 18.07 -2.86
CA GLU A 18 -9.23 17.39 -4.11
C GLU A 18 -10.18 16.21 -3.89
N LEU A 19 -10.02 15.45 -2.80
CA LEU A 19 -10.97 14.39 -2.43
C LEU A 19 -12.39 14.94 -2.21
N GLN A 20 -12.50 16.07 -1.50
CA GLN A 20 -13.78 16.73 -1.25
C GLN A 20 -14.41 17.29 -2.54
N ASP A 21 -13.61 17.82 -3.46
CA ASP A 21 -14.07 18.35 -4.75
C ASP A 21 -14.47 17.24 -5.73
N VAL A 22 -13.70 16.14 -5.80
CA VAL A 22 -14.05 14.93 -6.56
C VAL A 22 -15.35 14.33 -6.02
N ARG A 23 -15.50 14.24 -4.69
CA ARG A 23 -16.75 13.81 -4.04
C ARG A 23 -17.92 14.75 -4.37
N SER A 24 -17.72 16.06 -4.28
CA SER A 24 -18.76 17.05 -4.61
C SER A 24 -19.21 16.88 -6.07
N THR A 25 -18.26 16.79 -6.99
CA THR A 25 -18.51 16.60 -8.43
C THR A 25 -19.28 15.30 -8.71
N ALA A 26 -18.90 14.19 -8.08
CA ALA A 26 -19.56 12.90 -8.25
C ALA A 26 -20.97 12.83 -7.61
N THR A 27 -21.25 13.64 -6.59
CA THR A 27 -22.53 13.63 -5.85
C THR A 27 -23.56 14.67 -6.32
N GLN A 28 -23.17 15.64 -7.15
CA GLN A 28 -24.01 16.74 -7.63
C GLN A 28 -24.51 16.57 -9.09
N ILE A 29 -24.49 15.34 -9.63
CA ILE A 29 -24.83 15.06 -11.03
C ILE A 29 -26.36 15.01 -11.23
N GLU A 30 -26.96 16.12 -11.67
CA GLU A 30 -28.41 16.19 -11.94
C GLU A 30 -28.84 15.58 -13.28
N ARG A 31 -27.95 15.50 -14.26
CA ARG A 31 -28.23 15.04 -15.63
C ARG A 31 -27.13 14.12 -16.16
N PRO A 32 -27.46 13.13 -17.01
CA PRO A 32 -26.46 12.26 -17.58
C PRO A 32 -25.53 13.02 -18.53
N SER A 33 -24.23 12.77 -18.41
CA SER A 33 -23.20 13.31 -19.31
C SER A 33 -21.93 12.46 -19.22
N ASP A 34 -21.09 12.46 -20.26
CA ASP A 34 -19.84 11.69 -20.21
C ASP A 34 -18.88 12.22 -19.12
N ALA A 35 -18.96 13.53 -18.79
CA ALA A 35 -18.24 14.13 -17.67
C ALA A 35 -18.77 13.66 -16.30
N GLY A 36 -20.10 13.55 -16.12
CA GLY A 36 -20.68 12.97 -14.90
C GLY A 36 -20.33 11.50 -14.72
N ARG A 37 -20.36 10.73 -15.81
CA ARG A 37 -19.89 9.33 -15.86
C ARG A 37 -18.42 9.21 -15.45
N GLU A 38 -17.56 10.09 -15.96
CA GLU A 38 -16.14 10.15 -15.61
C GLU A 38 -15.91 10.54 -14.14
N ALA A 39 -16.69 11.49 -13.59
CA ALA A 39 -16.61 11.88 -12.19
C ALA A 39 -17.01 10.73 -11.22
N LEU A 40 -18.07 9.99 -11.53
CA LEU A 40 -18.48 8.81 -10.75
C LEU A 40 -17.40 7.72 -10.75
N LEU A 41 -16.79 7.45 -11.91
CA LEU A 41 -15.69 6.49 -12.04
C LEU A 41 -14.43 6.94 -11.29
N ARG A 42 -14.03 8.22 -11.43
CA ARG A 42 -12.89 8.80 -10.70
C ARG A 42 -13.10 8.71 -9.19
N TYR A 43 -14.29 9.03 -8.68
CA TYR A 43 -14.53 8.95 -7.24
C TYR A 43 -14.58 7.50 -6.73
N ALA A 44 -15.18 6.57 -7.47
CA ALA A 44 -15.13 5.14 -7.13
C ALA A 44 -13.69 4.58 -7.07
N ALA A 45 -12.81 5.02 -7.98
CA ALA A 45 -11.39 4.64 -7.98
C ALA A 45 -10.61 5.25 -6.79
N GLN A 46 -10.89 6.51 -6.43
CA GLN A 46 -10.26 7.13 -5.25
C GLN A 46 -10.72 6.46 -3.94
N LEU A 47 -11.98 6.07 -3.81
CA LEU A 47 -12.48 5.34 -2.62
C LEU A 47 -11.70 4.03 -2.37
N GLU A 48 -11.35 3.30 -3.43
CA GLU A 48 -10.52 2.09 -3.35
C GLU A 48 -9.04 2.37 -3.08
N ALA A 49 -8.53 3.57 -3.43
CA ALA A 49 -7.19 4.01 -3.05
C ALA A 49 -7.10 4.42 -1.56
N LEU A 50 -8.22 4.89 -0.98
CA LEU A 50 -8.30 5.39 0.40
C LEU A 50 -8.45 4.28 1.47
N GLU A 51 -9.10 3.17 1.10
CA GLU A 51 -9.46 2.08 2.02
C GLU A 51 -8.30 1.45 2.85
N PRO A 52 -7.04 1.32 2.38
CA PRO A 52 -5.92 0.84 3.21
C PRO A 52 -5.22 1.94 4.01
N VAL A 53 -5.41 3.21 3.60
CA VAL A 53 -4.70 4.37 4.14
C VAL A 53 -5.43 4.87 5.38
N PHE A 54 -6.76 4.97 5.31
CA PHE A 54 -7.59 5.53 6.38
C PHE A 54 -8.45 4.44 7.04
N PRO A 55 -8.31 4.17 8.35
CA PRO A 55 -9.12 3.19 9.08
C PRO A 55 -10.53 3.73 9.36
N VAL A 56 -11.33 3.92 8.29
CA VAL A 56 -12.71 4.40 8.36
C VAL A 56 -13.64 3.21 8.61
N SER A 57 -14.15 3.15 9.85
CA SER A 57 -14.97 2.05 10.34
C SER A 57 -15.96 2.55 11.41
N GLU A 58 -16.90 1.70 11.82
CA GLU A 58 -17.74 1.95 12.99
C GLU A 58 -17.00 1.76 14.34
N THR A 59 -15.78 1.25 14.36
CA THR A 59 -14.96 1.07 15.57
C THR A 59 -13.91 2.16 15.78
N ASP A 60 -13.38 2.73 14.69
CA ASP A 60 -12.17 3.54 14.67
C ASP A 60 -12.47 4.98 14.21
N VAL A 61 -12.26 5.31 12.93
CA VAL A 61 -12.52 6.66 12.40
C VAL A 61 -13.91 6.74 11.76
N ARG A 62 -14.91 7.12 12.55
CA ARG A 62 -16.31 7.23 12.10
C ARG A 62 -16.57 8.41 11.16
N VAL A 63 -16.38 8.20 9.85
CA VAL A 63 -16.83 9.12 8.79
C VAL A 63 -18.20 8.67 8.27
N GLY A 64 -19.28 9.21 8.84
CA GLY A 64 -20.65 8.78 8.54
C GLY A 64 -21.15 9.20 7.15
N PHE A 65 -20.99 8.32 6.16
CA PHE A 65 -21.54 8.50 4.81
C PHE A 65 -23.05 8.27 4.81
N LYS A 66 -23.83 9.22 4.26
CA LYS A 66 -25.30 9.23 4.38
C LYS A 66 -26.01 9.35 3.03
N TRP A 67 -26.80 8.33 2.69
CA TRP A 67 -27.50 8.20 1.41
C TRP A 67 -29.01 8.01 1.58
N GLY A 68 -29.78 8.36 0.55
CA GLY A 68 -31.21 8.09 0.45
C GLY A 68 -31.49 6.85 -0.40
N ASN A 69 -32.52 6.10 -0.06
CA ASN A 69 -32.96 4.94 -0.84
C ASN A 69 -33.60 5.39 -2.16
N SER A 70 -33.11 4.87 -3.28
CA SER A 70 -33.51 5.18 -4.65
C SER A 70 -34.99 4.86 -4.95
N PHE A 71 -35.58 3.87 -4.28
CA PHE A 71 -37.01 3.55 -4.39
C PHE A 71 -37.89 4.35 -3.42
N ASN A 72 -37.31 4.96 -2.38
CA ASN A 72 -38.03 5.75 -1.38
C ASN A 72 -37.11 6.78 -0.70
N PRO A 73 -36.92 7.99 -1.28
CA PRO A 73 -35.93 8.97 -0.80
C PRO A 73 -36.13 9.49 0.63
N ASN A 74 -37.28 9.23 1.25
CA ASN A 74 -37.54 9.54 2.66
C ASN A 74 -36.82 8.55 3.61
N LYS A 75 -36.59 7.30 3.17
CA LYS A 75 -35.74 6.34 3.89
C LYS A 75 -34.28 6.65 3.57
N LYS A 76 -33.46 6.82 4.61
CA LYS A 76 -32.03 7.15 4.50
C LYS A 76 -31.21 6.18 5.35
N SER A 77 -30.03 5.82 4.88
CA SER A 77 -29.06 5.02 5.61
C SER A 77 -27.78 5.83 5.84
N THR A 78 -27.10 5.54 6.94
CA THR A 78 -25.77 6.08 7.26
C THR A 78 -24.87 4.92 7.66
N GLN A 79 -23.68 4.80 7.07
CA GLN A 79 -22.64 3.85 7.49
C GLN A 79 -21.26 4.53 7.43
N SER A 80 -20.36 4.13 8.32
CA SER A 80 -19.00 4.68 8.40
C SER A 80 -17.97 3.77 7.70
N THR A 81 -18.18 3.45 6.42
CA THR A 81 -17.25 2.63 5.60
C THR A 81 -17.12 3.17 4.18
N PHE A 82 -15.92 3.10 3.59
CA PHE A 82 -15.72 3.47 2.18
C PHE A 82 -16.45 2.52 1.21
N LEU A 83 -16.56 1.23 1.55
CA LEU A 83 -17.30 0.26 0.76
C LEU A 83 -18.79 0.64 0.59
N PHE A 84 -19.43 1.24 1.60
CA PHE A 84 -20.80 1.75 1.50
C PHE A 84 -20.90 2.96 0.55
N GLU A 85 -19.97 3.91 0.65
CA GLU A 85 -19.87 5.03 -0.29
C GLU A 85 -19.64 4.53 -1.73
N LYS A 86 -18.72 3.57 -1.93
CA LYS A 86 -18.43 2.94 -3.24
C LYS A 86 -19.67 2.22 -3.78
N ALA A 87 -20.42 1.49 -2.96
CA ALA A 87 -21.66 0.84 -3.36
C ALA A 87 -22.72 1.84 -3.86
N CYS A 88 -22.92 2.95 -3.15
CA CYS A 88 -23.85 4.02 -3.56
C CYS A 88 -23.39 4.73 -4.84
N ILE A 89 -22.10 5.03 -4.98
CA ILE A 89 -21.54 5.67 -6.19
C ILE A 89 -21.64 4.75 -7.42
N LEU A 90 -21.39 3.44 -7.27
CA LEU A 90 -21.58 2.47 -8.35
C LEU A 90 -23.06 2.25 -8.69
N TYR A 91 -23.96 2.26 -7.71
CA TYR A 91 -25.40 2.27 -7.97
C TYR A 91 -25.81 3.51 -8.79
N ASN A 92 -25.29 4.69 -8.43
CA ASN A 92 -25.52 5.93 -9.17
C ASN A 92 -24.93 5.89 -10.59
N LEU A 93 -23.81 5.21 -10.82
CA LEU A 93 -23.28 4.96 -12.17
C LEU A 93 -24.20 4.05 -12.99
N GLY A 94 -24.77 3.01 -12.38
CA GLY A 94 -25.81 2.17 -13.00
C GLY A 94 -27.06 2.99 -13.36
N ALA A 95 -27.52 3.85 -12.44
CA ALA A 95 -28.64 4.75 -12.65
C ALA A 95 -28.36 5.82 -13.73
N HIS A 96 -27.13 6.35 -13.79
CA HIS A 96 -26.69 7.30 -14.81
C HIS A 96 -26.79 6.69 -16.21
N GLU A 97 -26.23 5.50 -16.45
CA GLU A 97 -26.32 4.82 -17.75
C GLU A 97 -27.77 4.44 -18.11
N SER A 98 -28.60 4.07 -17.12
CA SER A 98 -30.04 3.83 -17.35
C SER A 98 -30.79 5.07 -17.82
N ARG A 99 -30.41 6.24 -17.28
CA ARG A 99 -31.04 7.50 -17.62
C ARG A 99 -30.53 8.04 -18.94
N SER A 100 -29.22 7.95 -19.23
CA SER A 100 -28.68 8.17 -20.57
C SER A 100 -29.45 7.34 -21.60
N ALA A 101 -29.62 6.04 -21.37
CA ALA A 101 -30.37 5.14 -22.26
C ALA A 101 -31.85 5.52 -22.46
N SER A 102 -32.44 6.27 -21.52
CA SER A 102 -33.81 6.80 -21.63
C SER A 102 -33.91 8.15 -22.37
N GLU A 103 -32.80 8.88 -22.48
CA GLU A 103 -32.69 10.19 -23.15
C GLU A 103 -32.21 10.06 -24.62
N GLU A 104 -31.74 8.88 -25.04
CA GLU A 104 -31.39 8.51 -26.43
C GLU A 104 -32.62 8.53 -27.38
N ASP A 105 -32.46 9.02 -28.63
CA ASP A 105 -33.55 9.09 -29.61
C ASP A 105 -33.91 7.71 -30.20
N ARG A 106 -34.86 7.04 -29.54
CA ARG A 106 -35.48 5.78 -29.95
C ARG A 106 -36.31 5.87 -31.24
N GLU A 107 -36.48 7.05 -31.83
CA GLU A 107 -37.04 7.15 -33.17
C GLU A 107 -36.04 6.74 -34.28
N THR A 108 -34.73 6.92 -34.04
CA THR A 108 -33.66 6.48 -34.95
C THR A 108 -33.17 5.04 -34.70
N GLU A 109 -32.58 4.43 -35.73
CA GLU A 109 -31.86 3.14 -35.57
C GLU A 109 -30.59 3.28 -34.72
N ALA A 110 -29.97 4.46 -34.71
CA ALA A 110 -28.77 4.75 -33.93
C ALA A 110 -29.08 4.82 -32.43
N GLY A 111 -30.05 5.64 -32.03
CA GLY A 111 -30.48 5.77 -30.63
C GLY A 111 -31.07 4.47 -30.08
N LEU A 112 -31.78 3.66 -30.89
CA LEU A 112 -32.22 2.32 -30.48
C LEU A 112 -31.04 1.37 -30.17
N LYS A 113 -29.92 1.46 -30.91
CA LYS A 113 -28.70 0.70 -30.61
C LYS A 113 -27.98 1.25 -29.39
N ALA A 114 -27.87 2.58 -29.27
CA ALA A 114 -27.22 3.25 -28.14
C ALA A 114 -27.95 2.97 -26.81
N ALA A 115 -29.26 3.18 -26.76
CA ALA A 115 -30.11 2.83 -25.62
C ALA A 115 -29.98 1.33 -25.26
N GLY A 116 -30.12 0.45 -26.25
CA GLY A 116 -29.98 -0.99 -26.06
C GLY A 116 -28.61 -1.42 -25.53
N HIS A 117 -27.54 -0.69 -25.85
CA HIS A 117 -26.20 -0.93 -25.29
C HIS A 117 -26.06 -0.36 -23.87
N ARG A 118 -26.41 0.91 -23.64
CA ARG A 118 -26.33 1.56 -22.33
C ARG A 118 -27.17 0.86 -21.26
N PHE A 119 -28.36 0.37 -21.60
CA PHE A 119 -29.15 -0.48 -20.69
C PHE A 119 -28.43 -1.79 -20.33
N GLN A 120 -27.69 -2.42 -21.24
CA GLN A 120 -26.88 -3.62 -20.93
C GLN A 120 -25.66 -3.30 -20.06
N VAL A 121 -25.05 -2.11 -20.21
CA VAL A 121 -24.00 -1.59 -19.32
C VAL A 121 -24.55 -1.34 -17.92
N SER A 122 -25.68 -0.63 -17.81
CA SER A 122 -26.40 -0.40 -16.54
C SER A 122 -26.76 -1.70 -15.83
N ALA A 123 -27.30 -2.70 -16.56
CA ALA A 123 -27.58 -4.03 -16.03
C ALA A 123 -26.34 -4.72 -15.44
N GLY A 124 -25.18 -4.57 -16.09
CA GLY A 124 -23.90 -5.11 -15.66
C GLY A 124 -23.32 -4.42 -14.43
N ILE A 125 -23.50 -3.10 -14.30
CA ILE A 125 -23.06 -2.35 -13.11
C ILE A 125 -23.88 -2.79 -11.89
N PHE A 126 -25.21 -2.87 -11.99
CA PHE A 126 -26.04 -3.37 -10.88
C PHE A 126 -25.71 -4.82 -10.51
N GLN A 127 -25.39 -5.67 -11.50
CA GLN A 127 -24.92 -7.03 -11.24
C GLN A 127 -23.56 -7.05 -10.52
N HIS A 128 -22.59 -6.21 -10.94
CA HIS A 128 -21.29 -6.14 -10.29
C HIS A 128 -21.40 -5.68 -8.83
N VAL A 129 -22.21 -4.64 -8.56
CA VAL A 129 -22.50 -4.21 -7.18
C VAL A 129 -23.02 -5.40 -6.36
N ARG A 130 -23.99 -6.16 -6.91
CA ARG A 130 -24.56 -7.36 -6.27
C ARG A 130 -23.54 -8.45 -5.99
N ASP A 131 -22.74 -8.80 -7.00
CA ASP A 131 -21.88 -9.99 -7.00
C ASP A 131 -20.49 -9.75 -6.39
N LYS A 132 -20.09 -8.48 -6.17
CA LYS A 132 -18.75 -8.09 -5.69
C LYS A 132 -18.71 -7.09 -4.54
N VAL A 133 -19.71 -6.22 -4.39
CA VAL A 133 -19.62 -5.10 -3.43
C VAL A 133 -20.48 -5.35 -2.18
N VAL A 134 -21.74 -5.75 -2.32
CA VAL A 134 -22.67 -5.85 -1.17
C VAL A 134 -22.23 -6.89 -0.13
N GLY A 135 -21.50 -7.93 -0.55
CA GLY A 135 -21.09 -9.03 0.33
C GLY A 135 -20.15 -8.63 1.47
N GLY A 136 -19.49 -7.46 1.37
CA GLY A 136 -18.68 -6.88 2.44
C GLY A 136 -19.39 -5.80 3.27
N LEU A 137 -20.62 -5.41 2.91
CA LEU A 137 -21.36 -4.37 3.64
C LEU A 137 -21.94 -4.92 4.95
N VAL A 138 -21.93 -4.09 5.99
CA VAL A 138 -22.35 -4.44 7.35
C VAL A 138 -23.64 -3.68 7.72
N GLY A 139 -24.51 -4.31 8.51
CA GLY A 139 -25.74 -3.69 9.03
C GLY A 139 -26.92 -3.70 8.05
N THR A 140 -27.93 -2.87 8.33
CA THR A 140 -29.18 -2.85 7.55
C THR A 140 -29.06 -2.05 6.26
N LEU A 141 -29.14 -2.75 5.12
CA LEU A 141 -29.15 -2.17 3.78
C LEU A 141 -30.52 -1.60 3.41
N THR A 142 -30.53 -0.61 2.51
CA THR A 142 -31.74 -0.09 1.86
C THR A 142 -32.18 -0.99 0.70
N GLN A 143 -33.46 -0.92 0.33
CA GLN A 143 -34.06 -1.86 -0.63
C GLN A 143 -33.53 -1.76 -2.08
N ASP A 144 -32.76 -0.72 -2.39
CA ASP A 144 -32.00 -0.57 -3.63
C ASP A 144 -30.65 -1.31 -3.63
N LEU A 145 -30.02 -1.48 -2.45
CA LEU A 145 -28.73 -2.16 -2.31
C LEU A 145 -28.84 -3.64 -1.87
N ILE A 146 -29.99 -4.13 -1.43
CA ILE A 146 -30.17 -5.57 -1.17
C ILE A 146 -30.07 -6.39 -2.48
N PRO A 147 -29.61 -7.67 -2.42
CA PRO A 147 -29.42 -8.48 -3.63
C PRO A 147 -30.65 -8.64 -4.53
N ASP A 148 -31.85 -8.68 -3.95
CA ASP A 148 -33.12 -8.74 -4.69
C ASP A 148 -33.41 -7.42 -5.44
N GLY A 149 -33.09 -6.28 -4.82
CA GLY A 149 -33.25 -4.94 -5.40
C GLY A 149 -32.31 -4.72 -6.59
N LEU A 150 -31.04 -5.07 -6.42
CA LEU A 150 -30.04 -5.04 -7.49
C LEU A 150 -30.36 -6.04 -8.62
N SER A 151 -30.90 -7.21 -8.29
CA SER A 151 -31.36 -8.18 -9.29
C SER A 151 -32.60 -7.69 -10.05
N ALA A 152 -33.55 -7.03 -9.37
CA ALA A 152 -34.69 -6.39 -10.01
C ALA A 152 -34.25 -5.24 -10.92
N ALA A 153 -33.33 -4.38 -10.47
CA ALA A 153 -32.76 -3.29 -11.25
C ALA A 153 -32.04 -3.81 -12.50
N SER A 154 -31.13 -4.79 -12.35
CA SER A 154 -30.40 -5.40 -13.46
C SER A 154 -31.36 -6.05 -14.48
N THR A 155 -32.36 -6.82 -14.02
CA THR A 155 -33.34 -7.48 -14.89
C THR A 155 -34.26 -6.47 -15.60
N LEU A 156 -34.65 -5.39 -14.93
CA LEU A 156 -35.43 -4.30 -15.54
C LEU A 156 -34.65 -3.62 -16.67
N MET A 157 -33.35 -3.40 -16.49
CA MET A 157 -32.49 -2.84 -17.55
C MET A 157 -32.36 -3.79 -18.74
N LEU A 158 -32.26 -5.11 -18.53
CA LEU A 158 -32.33 -6.09 -19.62
C LEU A 158 -33.69 -6.08 -20.32
N ALA A 159 -34.80 -5.90 -19.60
CA ALA A 159 -36.13 -5.80 -20.17
C ALA A 159 -36.28 -4.56 -21.08
N GLN A 160 -35.72 -3.41 -20.66
CA GLN A 160 -35.65 -2.19 -21.48
C GLN A 160 -34.75 -2.37 -22.70
N ALA A 161 -33.57 -2.98 -22.56
CA ALA A 161 -32.68 -3.28 -23.68
C ALA A 161 -33.36 -4.20 -24.72
N GLN A 162 -34.04 -5.26 -24.27
CA GLN A 162 -34.78 -6.18 -25.13
C GLN A 162 -35.97 -5.48 -25.81
N ALA A 163 -36.61 -4.51 -25.15
CA ALA A 163 -37.63 -3.66 -25.76
C ALA A 163 -37.07 -2.78 -26.89
N CYS A 164 -35.85 -2.24 -26.76
CA CYS A 164 -35.17 -1.52 -27.86
C CYS A 164 -34.90 -2.44 -29.08
N PHE A 165 -34.48 -3.69 -28.86
CA PHE A 165 -34.33 -4.68 -29.93
C PHE A 165 -35.66 -5.02 -30.62
N TYR A 166 -36.76 -5.15 -29.86
CA TYR A 166 -38.11 -5.30 -30.41
C TYR A 166 -38.53 -4.08 -31.24
N GLU A 167 -38.37 -2.86 -30.72
CA GLU A 167 -38.75 -1.63 -31.44
C GLU A 167 -37.97 -1.46 -32.74
N LYS A 168 -36.67 -1.80 -32.73
CA LYS A 168 -35.87 -1.87 -33.95
C LYS A 168 -36.42 -2.89 -34.94
N ALA A 169 -36.74 -4.10 -34.48
CA ALA A 169 -37.27 -5.17 -35.33
C ALA A 169 -38.65 -4.82 -35.96
N VAL A 170 -39.51 -4.09 -35.23
CA VAL A 170 -40.77 -3.55 -35.75
C VAL A 170 -40.53 -2.55 -36.88
N LYS A 171 -39.57 -1.63 -36.72
CA LYS A 171 -39.21 -0.64 -37.75
C LYS A 171 -38.51 -1.26 -38.95
N ASP A 172 -37.60 -2.20 -38.71
CA ASP A 172 -36.90 -2.96 -39.73
C ASP A 172 -37.87 -3.76 -40.62
N ARG A 173 -39.03 -4.23 -40.11
CA ARG A 173 -40.03 -4.98 -40.91
C ARG A 173 -40.35 -4.30 -42.24
N ALA A 174 -40.55 -2.98 -42.22
CA ALA A 174 -40.89 -2.19 -43.41
C ALA A 174 -39.73 -2.00 -44.41
N ARG A 175 -38.48 -2.29 -44.00
CA ARG A 175 -37.25 -2.08 -44.79
C ARG A 175 -36.59 -3.39 -45.23
N THR A 176 -36.65 -4.45 -44.42
CA THR A 176 -35.90 -5.70 -44.62
C THR A 176 -36.79 -6.94 -44.66
N MET A 177 -38.12 -6.79 -44.68
CA MET A 177 -39.10 -7.89 -44.65
C MET A 177 -38.88 -8.87 -43.50
N LEU A 178 -38.53 -8.33 -42.32
CA LEU A 178 -38.27 -9.13 -41.12
C LEU A 178 -39.50 -9.96 -40.73
N LYS A 179 -39.37 -11.29 -40.71
CA LYS A 179 -40.50 -12.22 -40.52
C LYS A 179 -41.24 -11.95 -39.19
N PRO A 180 -42.59 -11.83 -39.19
CA PRO A 180 -43.37 -11.52 -37.98
C PRO A 180 -43.07 -12.44 -36.79
N GLY A 181 -42.84 -13.72 -37.04
CA GLY A 181 -42.45 -14.71 -36.03
C GLY A 181 -41.10 -14.47 -35.33
N ILE A 182 -40.23 -13.61 -35.84
CA ILE A 182 -39.03 -13.16 -35.10
C ILE A 182 -39.42 -12.03 -34.14
N ILE A 183 -40.24 -11.08 -34.60
CA ILE A 183 -40.74 -9.94 -33.82
C ILE A 183 -41.58 -10.44 -32.63
N ALA A 184 -42.41 -11.47 -32.85
CA ALA A 184 -43.18 -12.15 -31.81
C ALA A 184 -42.29 -12.71 -30.68
N LYS A 185 -41.19 -13.38 -31.04
CA LYS A 185 -40.25 -13.97 -30.06
C LYS A 185 -39.42 -12.92 -29.33
N LEU A 186 -39.07 -11.81 -30.00
CA LEU A 186 -38.41 -10.67 -29.35
C LEU A 186 -39.32 -10.00 -28.31
N ALA A 187 -40.60 -9.80 -28.64
CA ALA A 187 -41.62 -9.29 -27.71
C ALA A 187 -41.86 -10.26 -26.54
N ALA A 188 -41.95 -11.57 -26.82
CA ALA A 188 -42.14 -12.59 -25.79
C ALA A 188 -41.02 -12.57 -24.75
N LYS A 189 -39.75 -12.39 -25.18
CA LYS A 189 -38.63 -12.27 -24.23
C LYS A 189 -38.64 -10.96 -23.44
N ALA A 190 -39.09 -9.85 -24.02
CA ALA A 190 -39.28 -8.62 -23.26
C ALA A 190 -40.32 -8.83 -22.14
N ALA A 191 -41.46 -9.44 -22.45
CA ALA A 191 -42.50 -9.79 -21.47
C ALA A 191 -41.98 -10.74 -20.38
N GLU A 192 -41.18 -11.74 -20.73
CA GLU A 192 -40.54 -12.67 -19.80
C GLU A 192 -39.64 -11.93 -18.78
N LEU A 193 -38.79 -11.01 -19.26
CA LEU A 193 -37.87 -10.22 -18.42
C LEU A 193 -38.63 -9.22 -17.52
N TYR A 194 -39.67 -8.55 -18.01
CA TYR A 194 -40.54 -7.73 -17.16
C TYR A 194 -41.28 -8.58 -16.11
N THR A 195 -41.68 -9.82 -16.44
CA THR A 195 -42.34 -10.72 -15.48
C THR A 195 -41.37 -11.21 -14.39
N GLN A 196 -40.12 -11.50 -14.75
CA GLN A 196 -39.05 -11.82 -13.79
C GLN A 196 -38.76 -10.63 -12.87
N THR A 197 -38.69 -9.42 -13.43
CA THR A 197 -38.56 -8.18 -12.66
C THR A 197 -39.72 -8.01 -11.68
N LEU A 198 -40.97 -8.22 -12.13
CA LEU A 198 -42.17 -8.10 -11.28
C LEU A 198 -42.15 -9.10 -10.12
N ALA A 199 -41.74 -10.35 -10.37
CA ALA A 199 -41.62 -11.38 -9.34
C ALA A 199 -40.59 -10.99 -8.26
N CYS A 200 -39.47 -10.35 -8.65
CA CYS A 200 -38.51 -9.79 -7.70
C CYS A 200 -39.12 -8.63 -6.90
N MET A 201 -39.79 -7.67 -7.57
CA MET A 201 -40.42 -6.50 -6.93
C MET A 201 -41.56 -6.88 -5.97
N GLN A 202 -42.28 -7.96 -6.24
CA GLN A 202 -43.33 -8.51 -5.37
C GLN A 202 -42.79 -9.49 -4.31
N GLY A 203 -41.48 -9.77 -4.30
CA GLY A 203 -40.82 -10.61 -3.31
C GLY A 203 -40.82 -9.99 -1.90
N PRO A 204 -40.82 -10.80 -0.84
CA PRO A 204 -41.06 -10.34 0.54
C PRO A 204 -40.00 -9.37 1.07
N ASN A 205 -38.76 -9.43 0.56
CA ASN A 205 -37.67 -8.55 0.97
C ASN A 205 -37.75 -7.16 0.33
N LEU A 206 -38.32 -7.07 -0.89
CA LEU A 206 -38.28 -5.88 -1.73
C LEU A 206 -39.60 -5.10 -1.68
N ALA A 207 -40.74 -5.79 -1.73
CA ALA A 207 -42.07 -5.17 -1.74
C ALA A 207 -42.35 -4.17 -0.60
N PRO A 208 -41.90 -4.38 0.67
CA PRO A 208 -42.11 -3.41 1.76
C PRO A 208 -41.30 -2.10 1.63
N GLY A 209 -40.39 -2.01 0.66
CA GLY A 209 -39.56 -0.84 0.38
C GLY A 209 -39.98 -0.01 -0.82
N LEU A 210 -40.67 -0.60 -1.79
CA LEU A 210 -41.00 0.03 -3.07
C LEU A 210 -42.27 0.87 -2.97
N ASP A 211 -42.28 2.00 -3.68
CA ASP A 211 -43.53 2.64 -4.08
C ASP A 211 -44.24 1.79 -5.15
N ASN A 212 -45.58 1.72 -5.06
CA ASN A 212 -46.41 0.86 -5.91
C ASN A 212 -46.41 1.26 -7.40
N SER A 213 -45.96 2.47 -7.76
CA SER A 213 -45.78 2.86 -9.17
C SER A 213 -44.76 1.97 -9.91
N TRP A 214 -43.72 1.48 -9.23
CA TRP A 214 -42.70 0.59 -9.81
C TRP A 214 -43.29 -0.76 -10.28
N PRO A 215 -43.87 -1.62 -9.42
CA PRO A 215 -44.47 -2.87 -9.86
C PRO A 215 -45.66 -2.64 -10.81
N ALA A 216 -46.46 -1.58 -10.62
CA ALA A 216 -47.56 -1.26 -11.53
C ALA A 216 -47.08 -0.94 -12.96
N HIS A 217 -45.97 -0.21 -13.11
CA HIS A 217 -45.36 0.05 -14.42
C HIS A 217 -44.78 -1.23 -15.03
N VAL A 218 -44.06 -2.04 -14.24
CA VAL A 218 -43.43 -3.29 -14.72
C VAL A 218 -44.50 -4.32 -15.14
N GLU A 219 -45.60 -4.44 -14.40
CA GLU A 219 -46.74 -5.29 -14.76
C GLU A 219 -47.44 -4.81 -16.04
N PHE A 220 -47.62 -3.48 -16.19
CA PHE A 220 -48.13 -2.88 -17.43
C PHE A 220 -47.24 -3.24 -18.64
N GLN A 221 -45.92 -3.10 -18.52
CA GLN A 221 -44.98 -3.47 -19.58
C GLN A 221 -45.04 -4.97 -19.90
N SER A 222 -45.08 -5.85 -18.89
CA SER A 222 -45.23 -7.30 -19.09
C SER A 222 -46.49 -7.63 -19.89
N MET A 223 -47.64 -7.06 -19.53
CA MET A 223 -48.90 -7.28 -20.25
C MET A 223 -48.86 -6.69 -21.68
N GLN A 224 -48.30 -5.48 -21.87
CA GLN A 224 -48.12 -4.86 -23.19
C GLN A 224 -47.26 -5.72 -24.12
N PHE A 225 -46.10 -6.21 -23.65
CA PHE A 225 -45.22 -7.04 -24.47
C PHE A 225 -45.78 -8.45 -24.70
N SER A 226 -46.56 -8.99 -23.75
CA SER A 226 -47.32 -10.25 -23.94
C SER A 226 -48.39 -10.11 -25.02
N ALA A 227 -49.09 -8.96 -25.05
CA ALA A 227 -50.05 -8.65 -26.10
C ALA A 227 -49.37 -8.45 -27.45
N ALA A 228 -48.23 -7.73 -27.50
CA ALA A 228 -47.44 -7.56 -28.71
C ALA A 228 -46.95 -8.90 -29.26
N ALA A 229 -46.43 -9.80 -28.42
CA ALA A 229 -46.03 -11.15 -28.82
C ALA A 229 -47.21 -11.94 -29.42
N SER A 230 -48.39 -11.84 -28.81
CA SER A 230 -49.61 -12.50 -29.28
C SER A 230 -50.08 -11.96 -30.63
N TYR A 231 -50.02 -10.63 -30.84
CA TYR A 231 -50.33 -9.98 -32.12
C TYR A 231 -49.32 -10.33 -33.22
N TRP A 232 -48.02 -10.28 -32.93
CA TRP A 232 -47.00 -10.61 -33.92
C TRP A 232 -47.02 -12.10 -34.32
N GLU A 233 -47.44 -12.98 -33.41
CA GLU A 233 -47.71 -14.39 -33.74
C GLU A 233 -49.01 -14.56 -34.52
N SER A 234 -50.08 -13.77 -34.28
CA SER A 234 -51.27 -13.81 -35.15
C SER A 234 -50.95 -13.37 -36.57
N VAL A 235 -50.12 -12.33 -36.75
CA VAL A 235 -49.63 -11.94 -38.08
C VAL A 235 -48.82 -13.06 -38.74
N ARG A 236 -47.96 -13.76 -37.99
CA ARG A 236 -47.22 -14.94 -38.49
C ARG A 236 -48.13 -16.13 -38.83
N LEU A 237 -49.25 -16.28 -38.11
CA LEU A 237 -50.27 -17.29 -38.40
C LEU A 237 -51.08 -16.92 -39.64
N HIS A 238 -51.34 -15.63 -39.86
CA HIS A 238 -52.00 -15.13 -41.07
C HIS A 238 -51.20 -15.48 -42.33
N ASP A 239 -49.90 -15.14 -42.34
CA ASP A 239 -48.99 -15.47 -43.45
C ASP A 239 -49.09 -16.97 -43.84
N VAL A 240 -49.20 -17.86 -42.84
CA VAL A 240 -49.31 -19.32 -43.03
C VAL A 240 -50.74 -19.77 -43.41
N ALA A 241 -51.78 -19.08 -42.92
CA ALA A 241 -53.16 -19.38 -43.27
C ALA A 241 -53.47 -19.00 -44.72
N GLU A 242 -52.88 -17.92 -45.24
CA GLU A 242 -52.92 -17.58 -46.67
C GLU A 242 -52.15 -18.61 -47.53
N GLU A 243 -51.02 -19.14 -47.06
CA GLU A 243 -50.25 -20.20 -47.77
C GLU A 243 -50.94 -21.58 -47.77
N THR A 244 -51.64 -21.95 -46.68
CA THR A 244 -52.20 -23.31 -46.48
C THR A 244 -53.71 -23.40 -46.66
N GLY A 245 -54.41 -22.27 -46.69
CA GLY A 245 -55.88 -22.20 -46.67
C GLY A 245 -56.52 -22.54 -45.32
N THR A 246 -55.74 -22.73 -44.25
CA THR A 246 -56.26 -23.11 -42.92
C THR A 246 -55.47 -22.49 -41.75
N GLY A 247 -56.14 -22.22 -40.63
CA GLY A 247 -55.55 -21.70 -39.39
C GLY A 247 -56.07 -20.32 -38.96
N TYR A 248 -57.02 -19.73 -39.70
CA TYR A 248 -57.63 -18.43 -39.39
C TYR A 248 -58.31 -18.39 -38.01
N GLY A 249 -58.87 -19.51 -37.55
CA GLY A 249 -59.41 -19.61 -36.19
C GLY A 249 -58.32 -19.38 -35.13
N VAL A 250 -57.12 -19.90 -35.35
CA VAL A 250 -55.96 -19.76 -34.44
C VAL A 250 -55.41 -18.32 -34.48
N GLU A 251 -55.36 -17.68 -35.65
CA GLU A 251 -55.05 -16.24 -35.77
C GLU A 251 -55.97 -15.40 -34.88
N ILE A 252 -57.29 -15.62 -34.99
CA ILE A 252 -58.31 -14.86 -34.25
C ILE A 252 -58.17 -15.07 -32.74
N ALA A 253 -57.91 -16.30 -32.28
CA ALA A 253 -57.70 -16.57 -30.86
C ALA A 253 -56.45 -15.83 -30.30
N HIS A 254 -55.38 -15.70 -31.09
CA HIS A 254 -54.21 -14.88 -30.72
C HIS A 254 -54.52 -13.37 -30.71
N LEU A 255 -55.36 -12.88 -31.63
CA LEU A 255 -55.84 -11.49 -31.65
C LEU A 255 -56.73 -11.16 -30.43
N GLN A 256 -57.65 -12.07 -30.06
CA GLN A 256 -58.46 -11.95 -28.85
C GLN A 256 -57.58 -11.88 -27.60
N LYS A 257 -56.62 -12.81 -27.46
CA LYS A 257 -55.64 -12.83 -26.37
C LYS A 257 -54.82 -11.53 -26.28
N SER A 258 -54.44 -10.95 -27.42
CA SER A 258 -53.77 -9.65 -27.48
C SER A 258 -54.68 -8.51 -26.98
N SER A 259 -55.94 -8.48 -27.42
CA SER A 259 -56.95 -7.52 -26.99
C SER A 259 -57.20 -7.57 -25.47
N ASP A 260 -57.40 -8.76 -24.91
CA ASP A 260 -57.69 -8.94 -23.48
C ASP A 260 -56.51 -8.57 -22.59
N LEU A 261 -55.27 -8.88 -23.03
CA LEU A 261 -54.05 -8.45 -22.34
C LEU A 261 -53.90 -6.92 -22.36
N LEU A 262 -54.23 -6.25 -23.47
CA LEU A 262 -54.23 -4.78 -23.53
C LEU A 262 -55.33 -4.18 -22.65
N ALA A 263 -56.55 -4.71 -22.67
CA ALA A 263 -57.64 -4.26 -21.80
C ALA A 263 -57.25 -4.36 -20.30
N ARG A 264 -56.57 -5.45 -19.90
CA ARG A 264 -56.01 -5.62 -18.56
C ARG A 264 -54.87 -4.64 -18.26
N ALA A 265 -53.95 -4.44 -19.21
CA ALA A 265 -52.87 -3.47 -19.08
C ALA A 265 -53.41 -2.06 -18.84
N PHE A 266 -54.38 -1.61 -19.65
CA PHE A 266 -55.03 -0.30 -19.46
C PHE A 266 -55.78 -0.20 -18.13
N LYS A 267 -56.49 -1.24 -17.70
CA LYS A 267 -57.12 -1.27 -16.37
C LYS A 267 -56.10 -1.07 -15.24
N GLN A 268 -54.92 -1.68 -15.35
CA GLN A 268 -53.84 -1.50 -14.37
C GLN A 268 -53.16 -0.13 -14.48
N ALA A 269 -52.99 0.41 -15.69
CA ALA A 269 -52.46 1.76 -15.91
C ALA A 269 -53.37 2.84 -15.30
N HIS A 270 -54.69 2.76 -15.53
CA HIS A 270 -55.66 3.69 -14.96
C HIS A 270 -55.78 3.54 -13.44
N ARG A 271 -55.74 2.32 -12.89
CA ARG A 271 -55.80 2.07 -11.44
C ARG A 271 -54.65 2.74 -10.67
N ASN A 272 -53.47 2.83 -11.29
CA ASN A 272 -52.24 3.33 -10.68
C ASN A 272 -51.79 4.67 -11.26
N SER A 273 -52.68 5.39 -11.98
CA SER A 273 -52.42 6.71 -12.58
C SER A 273 -51.12 6.82 -13.40
N LEU A 274 -50.77 5.77 -14.16
CA LEU A 274 -49.56 5.78 -14.99
C LEU A 274 -49.62 6.89 -16.07
N SER A 275 -48.52 7.61 -16.24
CA SER A 275 -48.40 8.70 -17.24
C SER A 275 -48.70 8.22 -18.66
N SER A 276 -49.40 9.07 -19.44
CA SER A 276 -49.74 8.83 -20.84
C SER A 276 -48.51 8.59 -21.73
N THR A 277 -47.36 9.18 -21.39
CA THR A 277 -46.08 8.93 -22.06
C THR A 277 -45.72 7.44 -22.11
N PHE A 278 -46.10 6.67 -21.09
CA PHE A 278 -45.85 5.23 -21.03
C PHE A 278 -46.91 4.40 -21.78
N THR A 279 -48.13 4.92 -21.96
CA THR A 279 -49.25 4.14 -22.52
C THR A 279 -49.50 4.38 -24.02
N THR A 280 -48.97 5.46 -24.61
CA THR A 280 -49.15 5.82 -26.04
C THR A 280 -48.80 4.68 -27.01
N LYS A 281 -47.74 3.90 -26.75
CA LYS A 281 -47.36 2.76 -27.62
C LYS A 281 -48.35 1.59 -27.50
N ALA A 282 -48.87 1.31 -26.30
CA ALA A 282 -49.94 0.33 -26.08
C ALA A 282 -51.27 0.75 -26.71
N GLU A 283 -51.62 2.04 -26.69
CA GLU A 283 -52.88 2.54 -27.27
C GLU A 283 -52.83 2.45 -28.80
N THR A 284 -51.67 2.76 -29.39
CA THR A 284 -51.39 2.51 -30.82
C THR A 284 -51.55 1.02 -31.18
N LEU A 285 -50.95 0.11 -30.40
CA LEU A 285 -51.08 -1.33 -30.61
C LEU A 285 -52.52 -1.82 -30.47
N LYS A 286 -53.25 -1.35 -29.44
CA LYS A 286 -54.68 -1.63 -29.21
C LYS A 286 -55.55 -1.19 -30.39
N GLY A 287 -55.29 -0.01 -30.96
CA GLY A 287 -55.94 0.46 -32.18
C GLY A 287 -55.67 -0.43 -33.41
N ILE A 288 -54.47 -1.03 -33.52
CA ILE A 288 -54.12 -1.97 -34.58
C ILE A 288 -54.79 -3.35 -34.35
N VAL A 289 -54.69 -3.90 -33.13
CA VAL A 289 -55.24 -5.20 -32.74
C VAL A 289 -56.76 -5.22 -32.92
N THR A 290 -57.48 -4.18 -32.48
CA THR A 290 -58.94 -4.10 -32.65
C THR A 290 -59.35 -4.06 -34.13
N LYS A 291 -58.61 -3.35 -34.99
CA LYS A 291 -58.88 -3.32 -36.44
C LYS A 291 -58.64 -4.68 -37.08
N ALA A 292 -57.53 -5.34 -36.74
CA ALA A 292 -57.22 -6.68 -37.23
C ALA A 292 -58.26 -7.71 -36.77
N LEU A 293 -58.57 -7.75 -35.47
CA LEU A 293 -59.57 -8.65 -34.89
C LEU A 293 -60.94 -8.50 -35.54
N ASN A 294 -61.41 -7.27 -35.73
CA ASN A 294 -62.70 -7.00 -36.37
C ASN A 294 -62.74 -7.43 -37.85
N SER A 295 -61.65 -7.27 -38.60
CA SER A 295 -61.57 -7.80 -39.98
C SER A 295 -61.57 -9.32 -39.98
N ARG A 296 -60.62 -9.95 -39.29
CA ARG A 296 -60.43 -11.41 -39.32
C ARG A 296 -61.63 -12.17 -38.77
N ALA A 297 -62.26 -11.68 -37.71
CA ALA A 297 -63.50 -12.26 -37.20
C ALA A 297 -64.64 -12.18 -38.22
N LYS A 298 -64.78 -11.05 -38.95
CA LYS A 298 -65.76 -10.90 -40.03
C LYS A 298 -65.45 -11.87 -41.18
N ASP A 299 -64.20 -11.89 -41.66
CA ASP A 299 -63.73 -12.71 -42.77
C ASP A 299 -63.94 -14.20 -42.45
N ASN A 300 -63.56 -14.66 -41.25
CA ASN A 300 -63.81 -16.03 -40.79
C ASN A 300 -65.31 -16.33 -40.63
N SER A 301 -66.13 -15.41 -40.10
CA SER A 301 -67.59 -15.61 -39.98
C SER A 301 -68.36 -15.64 -41.30
N THR A 302 -67.71 -15.27 -42.42
CA THR A 302 -68.34 -15.14 -43.74
C THR A 302 -67.74 -16.09 -44.80
N ILE A 303 -66.44 -16.40 -44.71
CA ILE A 303 -65.66 -17.08 -45.74
C ILE A 303 -65.10 -18.42 -45.24
N TYR A 304 -64.26 -18.39 -44.20
CA TYR A 304 -63.46 -19.56 -43.79
C TYR A 304 -64.20 -20.50 -42.82
N LEU A 305 -65.09 -19.96 -41.98
CA LEU A 305 -65.96 -20.65 -41.02
C LEU A 305 -65.21 -21.57 -40.03
N GLU A 306 -63.94 -21.28 -39.73
CA GLU A 306 -63.14 -22.07 -38.79
C GLU A 306 -63.59 -21.86 -37.33
N PRO A 307 -63.59 -22.93 -36.51
CA PRO A 307 -63.80 -22.81 -35.07
C PRO A 307 -62.61 -22.10 -34.41
N VAL A 308 -62.88 -20.99 -33.74
CA VAL A 308 -61.88 -20.25 -32.94
C VAL A 308 -61.57 -21.05 -31.66
N PRO A 309 -60.33 -21.51 -31.43
CA PRO A 309 -59.96 -22.27 -30.23
C PRO A 309 -59.88 -21.38 -28.99
N SER A 310 -59.90 -22.00 -27.81
CA SER A 310 -59.74 -21.29 -26.54
C SER A 310 -58.34 -20.65 -26.42
N GLN A 311 -58.26 -19.45 -25.84
CA GLN A 311 -56.98 -18.79 -25.56
C GLN A 311 -56.06 -19.62 -24.64
N ALA A 312 -56.64 -20.52 -23.84
CA ALA A 312 -55.93 -21.43 -22.94
C ALA A 312 -55.27 -22.62 -23.68
N THR A 313 -55.75 -22.96 -24.89
CA THR A 313 -55.17 -24.02 -25.73
C THR A 313 -54.13 -23.48 -26.73
N LEU A 314 -53.79 -22.20 -26.66
CA LEU A 314 -52.78 -21.58 -27.51
C LEU A 314 -51.36 -21.81 -26.99
N ASN A 315 -50.46 -22.25 -27.86
CA ASN A 315 -49.05 -22.41 -27.57
C ASN A 315 -48.41 -21.09 -27.09
N ALA A 316 -47.48 -21.18 -26.14
CA ALA A 316 -46.69 -20.05 -25.71
C ALA A 316 -45.68 -19.64 -26.81
N VAL A 317 -45.59 -18.34 -27.10
CA VAL A 317 -44.57 -17.80 -28.02
C VAL A 317 -43.21 -17.87 -27.31
N PRO A 318 -42.21 -18.62 -27.84
CA PRO A 318 -40.93 -18.79 -27.16
C PRO A 318 -40.08 -17.52 -27.24
N GLY A 319 -39.46 -17.10 -26.14
CA GLY A 319 -38.62 -15.90 -26.10
C GLY A 319 -37.34 -16.03 -26.94
N LEU A 320 -36.97 -14.97 -27.67
CA LEU A 320 -35.67 -14.80 -28.31
C LEU A 320 -34.88 -13.69 -27.59
N GLY A 321 -33.87 -14.07 -26.81
CA GLY A 321 -32.99 -13.12 -26.12
C GLY A 321 -31.90 -12.57 -27.04
N MET A 322 -31.82 -11.24 -27.11
CA MET A 322 -30.77 -10.51 -27.83
C MET A 322 -29.82 -9.76 -26.88
N VAL A 323 -30.06 -9.82 -25.57
CA VAL A 323 -29.41 -9.01 -24.55
C VAL A 323 -28.77 -9.84 -23.44
N LYS A 324 -27.71 -9.29 -22.85
CA LYS A 324 -27.06 -9.79 -21.64
C LYS A 324 -26.45 -8.62 -20.85
N PRO A 325 -26.18 -8.74 -19.54
CA PRO A 325 -25.37 -7.76 -18.84
C PRO A 325 -23.99 -7.62 -19.51
N THR A 326 -23.54 -6.39 -19.74
CA THR A 326 -22.15 -6.13 -20.14
C THR A 326 -21.28 -6.22 -18.89
N PRO A 327 -20.29 -7.12 -18.78
CA PRO A 327 -19.46 -7.22 -17.58
C PRO A 327 -18.81 -5.87 -17.28
N PHE A 328 -19.07 -5.34 -16.08
CA PHE A 328 -18.40 -4.15 -15.59
C PHE A 328 -16.99 -4.54 -15.11
N VAL A 329 -16.02 -3.68 -15.40
CA VAL A 329 -14.64 -3.80 -14.93
C VAL A 329 -14.31 -2.49 -14.26
N GLU A 330 -13.97 -2.53 -12.98
CA GLU A 330 -13.46 -1.36 -12.27
C GLU A 330 -12.07 -1.03 -12.84
N SER A 331 -11.93 0.18 -13.38
CA SER A 331 -10.70 0.64 -14.04
C SER A 331 -9.64 1.04 -13.02
N THR A 332 -9.03 0.05 -12.40
CA THR A 332 -8.04 0.22 -11.32
C THR A 332 -6.61 0.23 -11.90
N GLY A 333 -5.80 1.21 -11.51
CA GLY A 333 -4.47 1.48 -12.07
C GLY A 333 -4.45 2.48 -13.23
N ASP A 334 -3.38 2.49 -14.02
CA ASP A 334 -3.06 3.51 -15.06
C ASP A 334 -4.09 3.65 -16.20
N SER A 335 -5.10 2.77 -16.25
CA SER A 335 -6.23 2.87 -17.16
C SER A 335 -7.36 3.81 -16.68
N CYS A 336 -7.28 4.33 -15.46
CA CYS A 336 -8.25 5.27 -14.91
C CYS A 336 -8.21 6.63 -15.65
N PRO A 337 -9.32 7.14 -16.19
CA PRO A 337 -9.35 8.46 -16.79
C PRO A 337 -9.02 9.59 -15.81
N LYS A 338 -7.86 10.22 -16.03
CA LYS A 338 -7.50 11.59 -15.60
C LYS A 338 -7.45 11.85 -14.08
N GLY A 339 -6.67 11.08 -13.32
CA GLY A 339 -6.29 11.44 -11.95
C GLY A 339 -5.18 10.58 -11.37
N LYS A 340 -4.26 11.18 -10.59
CA LYS A 340 -3.31 10.43 -9.74
C LYS A 340 -4.08 9.83 -8.55
N PRO A 341 -3.70 8.66 -7.99
CA PRO A 341 -4.16 8.30 -6.64
C PRO A 341 -3.80 9.39 -5.63
N LEU A 342 -4.79 9.85 -4.87
CA LEU A 342 -4.60 10.76 -3.75
C LEU A 342 -3.95 10.03 -2.58
N PHE A 343 -3.26 10.77 -1.70
CA PHE A 343 -2.55 10.24 -0.53
C PHE A 343 -1.42 9.26 -0.87
N ASP A 344 -0.82 9.41 -2.06
CA ASP A 344 0.30 8.61 -2.51
C ASP A 344 1.47 8.62 -1.51
N GLY A 345 1.95 7.43 -1.16
CA GLY A 345 2.96 7.19 -0.12
C GLY A 345 2.48 7.35 1.34
N LEU A 346 1.20 7.66 1.61
CA LEU A 346 0.67 7.70 2.97
C LEU A 346 0.32 6.27 3.45
N LEU A 347 0.74 5.93 4.67
CA LEU A 347 0.50 4.62 5.28
C LEU A 347 -0.29 4.77 6.59
N SER A 348 -1.26 3.86 6.79
CA SER A 348 -1.96 3.66 8.08
C SER A 348 -0.99 3.18 9.18
N LYS A 349 -1.35 3.30 10.46
CA LYS A 349 -0.48 2.82 11.56
C LYS A 349 -0.14 1.34 11.43
N SER A 350 -1.08 0.50 11.02
CA SER A 350 -0.85 -0.94 10.88
C SER A 350 0.16 -1.24 9.75
N ALA A 351 0.06 -0.54 8.61
CA ALA A 351 1.03 -0.64 7.54
C ALA A 351 2.42 -0.11 7.94
N LYS A 352 2.48 0.98 8.72
CA LYS A 352 3.74 1.51 9.31
C LYS A 352 4.37 0.49 10.27
N ALA A 353 3.59 -0.13 11.16
CA ALA A 353 4.08 -1.15 12.09
C ALA A 353 4.61 -2.39 11.36
N ALA A 354 3.90 -2.85 10.32
CA ALA A 354 4.35 -3.95 9.47
C ALA A 354 5.62 -3.61 8.67
N LEU A 355 5.81 -2.35 8.27
CA LEU A 355 7.03 -1.89 7.60
C LEU A 355 8.25 -1.89 8.55
N GLU A 356 8.08 -1.52 9.82
CA GLU A 356 9.15 -1.63 10.81
C GLU A 356 9.43 -3.09 11.21
N GLU A 357 8.41 -3.97 11.23
CA GLU A 357 8.62 -5.43 11.37
C GLU A 357 9.42 -5.98 10.18
N TYR A 358 9.06 -5.60 8.95
CA TYR A 358 9.79 -5.98 7.74
C TYR A 358 11.25 -5.56 7.81
N LYS A 359 11.55 -4.26 8.05
CA LYS A 359 12.93 -3.75 8.17
C LYS A 359 13.73 -4.51 9.23
N LYS A 360 13.13 -4.82 10.38
CA LYS A 360 13.78 -5.58 11.45
C LYS A 360 14.12 -7.00 11.03
N LYS A 361 13.23 -7.68 10.29
CA LYS A 361 13.47 -9.03 9.75
C LYS A 361 14.47 -9.02 8.60
N GLU A 362 14.37 -8.06 7.69
CA GLU A 362 15.32 -7.84 6.59
C GLU A 362 16.74 -7.65 7.12
N ALA A 363 16.95 -6.72 8.07
CA ALA A 363 18.24 -6.50 8.70
C ALA A 363 18.80 -7.76 9.39
N ALA A 364 17.94 -8.60 10.00
CA ALA A 364 18.36 -9.86 10.59
C ALA A 364 18.76 -10.93 9.55
N VAL A 365 18.05 -11.01 8.42
CA VAL A 365 18.39 -11.93 7.32
C VAL A 365 19.70 -11.50 6.63
N VAL A 366 19.82 -10.21 6.29
CA VAL A 366 21.01 -9.64 5.64
C VAL A 366 22.22 -9.75 6.57
N GLY A 367 22.08 -9.35 7.84
CA GLY A 367 23.15 -9.47 8.84
C GLY A 367 23.63 -10.91 9.05
N GLY A 368 22.71 -11.88 9.02
CA GLY A 368 23.04 -13.31 9.08
C GLY A 368 23.82 -13.81 7.85
N MET A 369 23.56 -13.25 6.67
CA MET A 369 24.33 -13.53 5.45
C MET A 369 25.71 -12.85 5.48
N ASP A 370 25.79 -11.61 5.95
CA ASP A 370 27.02 -10.86 6.16
C ASP A 370 28.00 -11.60 7.09
N SER A 371 27.54 -12.01 8.28
CA SER A 371 28.32 -12.80 9.23
C SER A 371 28.79 -14.11 8.61
N LEU A 372 27.87 -14.90 8.04
CA LEU A 372 28.20 -16.20 7.44
C LEU A 372 29.24 -16.07 6.31
N ALA A 373 29.11 -15.05 5.46
CA ALA A 373 30.05 -14.81 4.38
C ALA A 373 31.44 -14.40 4.90
N LYS A 374 31.49 -13.42 5.82
CA LYS A 374 32.73 -12.90 6.42
C LYS A 374 33.46 -13.96 7.23
N GLU A 375 32.77 -14.66 8.13
CA GLU A 375 33.34 -15.73 8.97
C GLU A 375 33.89 -16.88 8.10
N SER A 376 33.17 -17.30 7.06
CA SER A 376 33.63 -18.34 6.14
C SER A 376 34.87 -17.89 5.35
N SER A 377 34.91 -16.65 4.88
CA SER A 377 36.04 -16.07 4.15
C SER A 377 37.29 -15.89 5.02
N VAL A 378 37.12 -15.50 6.29
CA VAL A 378 38.22 -15.43 7.28
C VAL A 378 38.72 -16.84 7.61
N ALA A 379 37.82 -17.78 7.90
CA ALA A 379 38.20 -19.16 8.22
C ALA A 379 39.00 -19.85 7.08
N ALA A 380 38.72 -19.54 5.81
CA ALA A 380 39.54 -20.00 4.68
C ALA A 380 40.96 -19.41 4.72
N ARG A 381 41.08 -18.10 4.97
CA ARG A 381 42.37 -17.38 5.01
C ARG A 381 43.25 -17.86 6.17
N ASP A 382 42.67 -18.07 7.35
CA ASP A 382 43.37 -18.64 8.51
C ASP A 382 43.80 -20.10 8.27
N GLN A 383 42.96 -20.89 7.60
CA GLN A 383 43.27 -22.27 7.20
C GLN A 383 44.44 -22.37 6.21
N LEU A 384 44.52 -21.48 5.22
CA LEU A 384 45.69 -21.38 4.32
C LEU A 384 46.95 -20.92 5.07
N LYS A 385 46.81 -19.90 5.95
CA LYS A 385 47.89 -19.35 6.76
C LYS A 385 48.51 -20.40 7.69
N ALA A 386 47.70 -21.27 8.29
CA ALA A 386 48.15 -22.34 9.18
C ALA A 386 49.03 -23.40 8.49
N VAL A 387 48.95 -23.53 7.16
CA VAL A 387 49.82 -24.43 6.35
C VAL A 387 50.85 -23.66 5.50
N GLY A 388 50.98 -22.35 5.71
CA GLY A 388 51.96 -21.48 5.05
C GLY A 388 51.62 -21.00 3.64
N LEU A 389 50.42 -21.30 3.13
CA LEU A 389 49.98 -20.92 1.78
C LEU A 389 49.54 -19.44 1.72
N PRO A 390 49.78 -18.71 0.60
CA PRO A 390 50.47 -19.16 -0.63
C PRO A 390 52.00 -19.07 -0.56
N GLY A 391 52.56 -18.52 0.53
CA GLY A 391 53.99 -18.21 0.64
C GLY A 391 54.94 -19.40 0.44
N THR A 392 54.50 -20.61 0.80
CA THR A 392 55.24 -21.87 0.57
C THR A 392 55.52 -22.12 -0.92
N VAL A 393 54.58 -21.76 -1.81
CA VAL A 393 54.67 -21.95 -3.26
C VAL A 393 55.49 -20.82 -3.88
N GLU A 394 55.17 -19.56 -3.54
CA GLU A 394 55.91 -18.40 -4.03
C GLU A 394 57.41 -18.48 -3.67
N ALA A 395 57.77 -19.05 -2.51
CA ALA A 395 59.15 -19.30 -2.10
C ALA A 395 59.90 -20.25 -3.05
N HIS A 396 59.27 -21.35 -3.47
CA HIS A 396 59.86 -22.37 -4.34
C HIS A 396 60.05 -21.88 -5.78
N GLU A 397 59.17 -21.02 -6.27
CA GLU A 397 59.27 -20.43 -7.62
C GLU A 397 60.32 -19.29 -7.72
N SER A 398 60.89 -18.85 -6.59
CA SER A 398 61.84 -17.73 -6.53
C SER A 398 63.31 -18.14 -6.66
N VAL A 399 63.91 -17.87 -7.82
CA VAL A 399 65.28 -18.31 -8.17
C VAL A 399 66.38 -17.32 -7.72
N GLY A 400 66.04 -16.12 -7.22
CA GLY A 400 67.07 -15.12 -6.86
C GLY A 400 66.58 -13.78 -6.30
N GLY A 401 65.59 -13.80 -5.41
CA GLY A 401 65.03 -12.58 -4.79
C GLY A 401 63.63 -12.82 -4.24
N VAL A 402 62.91 -11.75 -3.92
CA VAL A 402 61.49 -11.77 -3.55
C VAL A 402 60.63 -12.03 -4.79
N PRO A 403 59.61 -12.92 -4.72
CA PRO A 403 58.70 -13.22 -5.83
C PRO A 403 58.01 -11.96 -6.37
N GLU A 404 57.75 -11.93 -7.68
CA GLU A 404 57.05 -10.80 -8.33
C GLU A 404 55.62 -10.62 -7.78
N SER A 405 54.96 -11.70 -7.36
CA SER A 405 53.66 -11.69 -6.68
C SER A 405 53.71 -11.03 -5.30
N ALA A 406 54.72 -11.36 -4.49
CA ALA A 406 54.96 -10.74 -3.19
C ALA A 406 55.37 -9.28 -3.33
N TRP A 407 56.28 -8.97 -4.25
CA TRP A 407 56.69 -7.59 -4.54
C TRP A 407 55.51 -6.73 -4.99
N LYS A 408 54.63 -7.20 -5.88
CA LYS A 408 53.42 -6.46 -6.29
C LYS A 408 52.46 -6.17 -5.14
N LYS A 409 52.32 -7.10 -4.18
CA LYS A 409 51.51 -6.88 -2.96
C LYS A 409 52.09 -5.77 -2.08
N VAL A 410 53.41 -5.75 -1.88
CA VAL A 410 54.11 -4.67 -1.16
C VAL A 410 54.02 -3.34 -1.93
N GLN A 411 54.25 -3.37 -3.24
CA GLN A 411 54.17 -2.20 -4.11
C GLN A 411 52.77 -1.57 -4.12
N ALA A 412 51.70 -2.37 -4.03
CA ALA A 412 50.33 -1.87 -3.89
C ALA A 412 50.13 -1.10 -2.56
N VAL A 413 50.67 -1.61 -1.45
CA VAL A 413 50.66 -0.91 -0.14
C VAL A 413 51.47 0.40 -0.19
N GLN A 414 52.59 0.41 -0.92
CA GLN A 414 53.42 1.61 -1.12
C GLN A 414 52.74 2.64 -2.04
N GLN A 415 51.97 2.21 -3.04
CA GLN A 415 51.25 3.09 -3.96
C GLN A 415 49.89 3.58 -3.44
N GLY A 416 49.29 2.87 -2.47
CA GLY A 416 47.94 3.12 -1.99
C GLY A 416 47.78 4.18 -0.89
N GLY A 417 48.87 4.79 -0.41
CA GLY A 417 48.84 5.83 0.64
C GLY A 417 50.20 6.00 1.31
N GLY A 418 50.76 4.90 1.83
CA GLY A 418 52.15 4.85 2.29
C GLY A 418 52.38 4.12 3.62
N GLY A 419 52.35 2.78 3.59
CA GLY A 419 52.98 1.95 4.62
C GLY A 419 52.54 2.22 6.07
N LEU A 420 53.51 2.29 6.98
CA LEU A 420 53.26 2.53 8.40
C LEU A 420 52.92 4.01 8.69
N ASN A 421 53.19 4.93 7.75
CA ASN A 421 52.86 6.35 7.92
C ASN A 421 51.39 6.66 7.66
N GLU A 422 50.78 6.09 6.61
CA GLU A 422 49.32 6.13 6.39
C GLU A 422 48.57 5.63 7.63
N LEU A 423 49.00 4.51 8.23
CA LEU A 423 48.38 4.00 9.46
C LEU A 423 48.49 4.97 10.64
N LYS A 424 49.59 5.73 10.78
CA LYS A 424 49.72 6.76 11.83
C LYS A 424 48.79 7.95 11.58
N GLU A 425 48.67 8.39 10.33
CA GLU A 425 47.77 9.49 9.95
C GLU A 425 46.30 9.08 10.16
N LYS A 426 45.93 7.85 9.78
CA LYS A 426 44.60 7.27 10.06
C LYS A 426 44.31 7.11 11.55
N VAL A 427 45.30 6.70 12.36
CA VAL A 427 45.15 6.70 13.83
C VAL A 427 44.88 8.12 14.33
N ALA A 428 45.69 9.11 13.95
CA ALA A 428 45.51 10.50 14.37
C ALA A 428 44.16 11.10 13.94
N GLU A 429 43.67 10.74 12.74
CA GLU A 429 42.34 11.11 12.24
C GLU A 429 41.22 10.53 13.13
N VAL A 430 41.30 9.24 13.48
CA VAL A 430 40.34 8.57 14.37
C VAL A 430 40.39 9.15 15.78
N GLU A 431 41.58 9.31 16.37
CA GLU A 431 41.74 9.88 17.72
C GLU A 431 41.21 11.33 17.81
N GLY A 432 41.56 12.17 16.84
CA GLY A 432 41.07 13.55 16.76
C GLY A 432 39.56 13.66 16.48
N SER A 433 38.95 12.62 15.90
CA SER A 433 37.49 12.56 15.68
C SER A 433 36.77 12.03 16.92
N ALA A 434 37.36 11.06 17.64
CA ALA A 434 36.89 10.61 18.94
C ALA A 434 36.89 11.74 19.96
N GLU A 435 37.95 12.54 20.06
CA GLU A 435 38.01 13.63 21.03
C GLU A 435 37.06 14.79 20.68
N ARG A 436 36.84 15.09 19.40
CA ARG A 436 35.77 16.02 18.97
C ARG A 436 34.40 15.53 19.41
N ALA A 437 34.08 14.25 19.20
CA ALA A 437 32.80 13.68 19.61
C ALA A 437 32.61 13.73 21.14
N ARG A 438 33.69 13.51 21.91
CA ARG A 438 33.71 13.67 23.36
C ARG A 438 33.39 15.12 23.77
N ALA A 439 34.09 16.09 23.19
CA ALA A 439 33.93 17.51 23.51
C ALA A 439 32.52 18.04 23.16
N THR A 440 31.90 17.56 22.08
CA THR A 440 30.50 17.87 21.76
C THR A 440 29.55 17.28 22.81
N LEU A 441 29.72 16.01 23.22
CA LEU A 441 28.89 15.41 24.27
C LEU A 441 28.97 16.17 25.61
N GLU A 442 30.17 16.54 26.04
CA GLU A 442 30.37 17.35 27.26
C GLU A 442 29.78 18.77 27.12
N THR A 443 29.74 19.33 25.91
CA THR A 443 29.10 20.61 25.63
C THR A 443 27.58 20.53 25.74
N VAL A 444 26.94 19.49 25.16
CA VAL A 444 25.49 19.27 25.27
C VAL A 444 25.08 19.09 26.73
N GLU A 445 25.79 18.24 27.48
CA GLU A 445 25.53 18.06 28.92
C GLU A 445 25.62 19.37 29.69
N ARG A 446 26.71 20.12 29.52
CA ARG A 446 26.92 21.38 30.21
C ARG A 446 25.83 22.40 29.89
N THR A 447 25.45 22.55 28.62
CA THR A 447 24.40 23.48 28.18
C THR A 447 23.05 23.14 28.82
N LEU A 448 22.67 21.85 28.87
CA LEU A 448 21.42 21.41 29.48
C LEU A 448 21.44 21.51 31.02
N ASP A 449 22.56 21.17 31.65
CA ASP A 449 22.77 21.33 33.10
C ASP A 449 22.74 22.80 33.54
N GLU A 450 23.36 23.69 32.77
CA GLU A 450 23.30 25.12 33.02
C GLU A 450 21.87 25.67 32.93
N ASP A 451 21.05 25.18 31.99
CA ASP A 451 19.68 25.68 31.86
C ASP A 451 18.69 25.08 32.84
N VAL A 452 18.85 23.80 33.23
CA VAL A 452 18.11 23.23 34.38
C VAL A 452 18.37 24.04 35.64
N ARG A 453 19.62 24.45 35.92
CA ARG A 453 19.94 25.33 37.06
C ARG A 453 19.30 26.72 36.95
N LYS A 454 19.16 27.27 35.73
CA LYS A 454 18.48 28.55 35.48
C LYS A 454 16.97 28.42 35.70
N ASP A 455 16.35 27.33 35.24
CA ASP A 455 14.92 27.03 35.43
C ASP A 455 14.58 26.77 36.91
N GLU A 456 15.38 25.98 37.63
CA GLU A 456 15.22 25.75 39.07
C GLU A 456 15.31 27.06 39.88
N ALA A 457 16.30 27.91 39.57
CA ALA A 457 16.46 29.21 40.23
C ALA A 457 15.29 30.16 39.92
N PHE A 458 14.80 30.17 38.68
CA PHE A 458 13.63 30.94 38.25
C PHE A 458 12.34 30.45 38.92
N ARG A 459 12.06 29.14 38.94
CA ARG A 459 10.91 28.53 39.63
C ARG A 459 10.92 28.80 41.12
N LYS A 460 12.09 28.81 41.75
CA LYS A 460 12.28 29.19 43.16
C LYS A 460 12.03 30.69 43.41
N ARG A 461 12.22 31.56 42.41
CA ARG A 461 11.95 33.01 42.47
C ARG A 461 10.45 33.33 42.31
N TYR A 462 9.72 32.51 41.54
CA TYR A 462 8.30 32.71 41.20
C TYR A 462 7.41 31.53 41.66
N SER A 463 7.71 30.99 42.84
CA SER A 463 7.08 29.76 43.37
C SER A 463 5.58 29.94 43.59
N GLY A 464 4.76 29.19 42.85
CA GLY A 464 3.30 29.26 42.91
C GLY A 464 2.65 30.27 41.96
N GLU A 465 3.43 31.01 41.16
CA GLU A 465 2.92 31.97 40.17
C GLU A 465 3.30 31.62 38.72
N TYR A 466 4.22 30.67 38.50
CA TYR A 466 4.59 30.14 37.19
C TYR A 466 4.17 28.66 37.04
N GLU A 467 3.33 28.38 36.04
CA GLU A 467 2.88 27.03 35.68
C GLU A 467 3.46 26.63 34.31
N GLY A 468 4.10 25.46 34.25
CA GLY A 468 4.69 24.92 33.01
C GLY A 468 5.67 23.77 33.28
N MET A 469 5.87 22.90 32.29
CA MET A 469 6.85 21.79 32.35
C MET A 469 8.28 22.34 32.52
N SER A 470 9.10 21.66 33.32
CA SER A 470 10.48 22.06 33.58
C SER A 470 11.43 21.69 32.45
N THR A 471 12.55 22.39 32.40
CA THR A 471 13.67 22.11 31.49
C THR A 471 14.27 20.72 31.78
N SER A 472 14.14 20.23 33.02
CA SER A 472 14.55 18.87 33.42
C SER A 472 13.63 17.79 32.84
N GLU A 473 12.31 18.01 32.88
CA GLU A 473 11.32 17.10 32.27
C GLU A 473 11.41 17.12 30.74
N LEU A 474 11.49 18.31 30.13
CA LEU A 474 11.56 18.49 28.68
C LEU A 474 12.89 18.01 28.08
N GLY A 475 14.00 18.15 28.81
CA GLY A 475 15.31 17.62 28.43
C GLY A 475 15.47 16.11 28.68
N GLY A 476 14.42 15.41 29.13
CA GLY A 476 14.49 14.01 29.53
C GLY A 476 14.92 13.03 28.44
N ASP A 477 14.53 13.29 27.18
CA ASP A 477 14.98 12.50 26.02
C ASP A 477 16.41 12.85 25.60
N LEU A 478 16.77 14.14 25.56
CA LEU A 478 18.14 14.58 25.26
C LEU A 478 19.18 13.95 26.22
N ARG A 479 18.83 13.79 27.51
CA ARG A 479 19.70 13.09 28.48
C ARG A 479 19.82 11.59 28.23
N ARG A 480 18.81 10.94 27.65
CA ARG A 480 18.89 9.53 27.21
C ARG A 480 19.81 9.39 26.00
N ASP A 481 19.64 10.27 25.01
CA ASP A 481 20.45 10.30 23.79
C ASP A 481 21.93 10.56 24.10
N VAL A 482 22.23 11.51 24.98
CA VAL A 482 23.58 11.79 25.47
C VAL A 482 24.26 10.54 26.05
N GLU A 483 23.63 9.83 26.98
CA GLU A 483 24.25 8.64 27.58
C GLU A 483 24.31 7.46 26.58
N HIS A 484 23.37 7.36 25.63
CA HIS A 484 23.44 6.40 24.54
C HIS A 484 24.66 6.65 23.62
N TYR A 485 24.82 7.87 23.10
CA TYR A 485 25.96 8.24 22.27
C TYR A 485 27.29 8.18 23.05
N ARG A 486 27.29 8.49 24.34
CA ARG A 486 28.44 8.27 25.23
C ARG A 486 28.76 6.78 25.39
N GLY A 487 27.76 5.91 25.48
CA GLY A 487 27.94 4.46 25.45
C GLY A 487 28.57 3.95 24.16
N LEU A 488 28.11 4.45 23.01
CA LEU A 488 28.71 4.17 21.70
C LEU A 488 30.17 4.65 21.64
N TRP A 489 30.44 5.90 22.07
CA TRP A 489 31.78 6.48 22.12
C TRP A 489 32.76 5.66 22.98
N ARG A 490 32.35 5.25 24.19
CA ARG A 490 33.18 4.38 25.06
C ARG A 490 33.53 3.05 24.38
N THR A 491 32.57 2.50 23.62
CA THR A 491 32.71 1.20 22.95
C THR A 491 33.67 1.30 21.77
N ALA A 492 33.48 2.30 20.90
CA ALA A 492 34.38 2.59 19.78
C ALA A 492 35.80 2.88 20.26
N ARG A 493 35.97 3.75 21.27
CA ARG A 493 37.29 4.07 21.83
C ARG A 493 38.03 2.85 22.40
N SER A 494 37.30 1.85 22.91
CA SER A 494 37.86 0.56 23.33
C SER A 494 38.25 -0.36 22.17
N ALA A 495 37.60 -0.23 21.00
CA ALA A 495 37.99 -0.88 19.76
C ALA A 495 39.25 -0.20 19.17
N ASP A 496 39.26 1.13 19.04
CA ASP A 496 40.42 1.92 18.57
C ASP A 496 41.70 1.50 19.30
N THR A 497 41.64 1.45 20.64
CA THR A 497 42.77 1.09 21.51
C THR A 497 43.34 -0.31 21.19
N LYS A 498 42.49 -1.26 20.75
CA LYS A 498 42.91 -2.62 20.33
C LYS A 498 43.50 -2.64 18.91
N VAL A 499 43.05 -1.75 18.04
CA VAL A 499 43.61 -1.58 16.68
C VAL A 499 44.97 -0.89 16.75
N ILE A 500 45.10 0.16 17.56
CA ILE A 500 46.36 0.89 17.81
C ILE A 500 47.40 -0.05 18.43
N SER A 501 47.07 -0.77 19.50
CA SER A 501 48.01 -1.70 20.14
C SER A 501 48.45 -2.87 19.27
N ARG A 502 47.69 -3.25 18.23
CA ARG A 502 48.13 -4.19 17.18
C ARG A 502 49.21 -3.60 16.26
N ILE A 503 49.20 -2.29 16.00
CA ILE A 503 50.25 -1.58 15.24
C ILE A 503 51.52 -1.44 16.09
N GLU A 504 51.35 -1.18 17.39
CA GLU A 504 52.46 -0.95 18.33
C GLU A 504 53.16 -2.23 18.79
N GLU A 505 52.53 -3.40 18.65
CA GLU A 505 53.14 -4.70 18.98
C GLU A 505 54.46 -4.89 18.21
N PRO A 506 55.62 -5.11 18.87
CA PRO A 506 56.94 -5.01 18.22
C PRO A 506 57.13 -5.93 17.00
N SER A 507 56.59 -7.14 17.05
CA SER A 507 56.56 -8.14 15.98
C SER A 507 55.82 -7.66 14.73
N ASN A 508 54.64 -7.06 14.94
CA ASN A 508 53.80 -6.50 13.89
C ASN A 508 54.43 -5.25 13.30
N ARG A 509 54.95 -4.37 14.17
CA ARG A 509 55.62 -3.13 13.78
C ARG A 509 56.84 -3.39 12.88
N GLU A 510 57.73 -4.30 13.28
CA GLU A 510 58.90 -4.69 12.48
C GLU A 510 58.47 -5.20 11.08
N GLY A 511 57.37 -5.95 11.03
CA GLY A 511 56.77 -6.41 9.77
C GLY A 511 56.15 -5.30 8.91
N LEU A 512 55.53 -4.29 9.53
CA LEU A 512 54.98 -3.12 8.83
C LEU A 512 56.11 -2.20 8.31
N GLU A 513 57.18 -2.01 9.08
CA GLU A 513 58.39 -1.28 8.66
C GLU A 513 59.11 -2.01 7.50
N MET A 514 59.04 -3.36 7.45
CA MET A 514 59.52 -4.15 6.31
C MET A 514 58.75 -3.87 5.00
N LEU A 515 57.49 -3.43 5.06
CA LEU A 515 56.72 -3.03 3.86
C LEU A 515 57.15 -1.68 3.28
N GLU A 516 57.90 -0.86 4.04
CA GLU A 516 58.42 0.43 3.56
C GLU A 516 59.76 0.29 2.80
N LEU A 517 60.34 -0.93 2.77
CA LEU A 517 61.58 -1.20 2.06
C LEU A 517 61.41 -1.18 0.54
N THR A 518 62.42 -0.64 -0.15
CA THR A 518 62.53 -0.81 -1.61
C THR A 518 62.76 -2.30 -1.96
N ARG A 519 62.47 -2.69 -3.21
CA ARG A 519 62.68 -4.06 -3.69
C ARG A 519 64.08 -4.60 -3.37
N ALA A 520 65.12 -3.81 -3.62
CA ALA A 520 66.51 -4.18 -3.32
C ALA A 520 66.79 -4.35 -1.81
N GLY A 521 66.09 -3.62 -0.94
CA GLY A 521 66.16 -3.82 0.51
C GLY A 521 65.45 -5.10 0.97
N LEU A 522 64.30 -5.41 0.38
CA LEU A 522 63.57 -6.66 0.60
C LEU A 522 64.34 -7.89 0.07
N ASP A 523 64.93 -7.79 -1.12
CA ASP A 523 65.81 -8.82 -1.71
C ASP A 523 67.07 -9.06 -0.86
N ALA A 524 67.61 -8.02 -0.21
CA ALA A 524 68.77 -8.12 0.68
C ALA A 524 68.44 -8.60 2.11
N ALA A 525 67.21 -8.37 2.59
CA ALA A 525 66.73 -8.86 3.87
C ALA A 525 66.28 -10.34 3.81
N MET A 526 65.92 -10.81 2.62
CA MET A 526 65.57 -12.21 2.37
C MET A 526 66.79 -13.14 2.53
N PRO A 527 66.64 -14.34 3.13
CA PRO A 527 67.74 -15.30 3.23
C PRO A 527 68.37 -15.62 1.87
N ALA A 528 69.64 -15.25 1.73
CA ALA A 528 70.44 -15.42 0.52
C ALA A 528 70.76 -16.90 0.32
N GLY A 529 70.26 -17.49 -0.76
CA GLY A 529 70.53 -18.90 -1.06
C GLY A 529 72.01 -19.15 -1.36
N LYS A 530 72.55 -20.24 -0.84
CA LYS A 530 73.92 -20.69 -1.15
C LYS A 530 73.93 -21.22 -2.57
N GLY A 531 74.21 -20.31 -3.51
CA GLY A 531 74.12 -20.51 -4.96
C GLY A 531 74.45 -21.93 -5.40
N LYS A 532 73.41 -22.68 -5.77
CA LYS A 532 73.49 -24.12 -6.09
C LYS A 532 74.46 -24.29 -7.26
N GLY A 533 75.63 -24.88 -6.97
CA GLY A 533 76.67 -25.14 -7.97
C GLY A 533 76.10 -26.00 -9.11
N ALA A 534 76.39 -25.60 -10.35
CA ALA A 534 75.83 -26.25 -11.54
C ALA A 534 76.18 -27.75 -11.58
N GLY A 535 75.19 -28.61 -11.30
CA GLY A 535 75.40 -30.06 -11.27
C GLY A 535 74.29 -30.88 -10.60
N GLN A 536 73.54 -30.32 -9.64
CA GLN A 536 72.41 -31.02 -9.02
C GLN A 536 71.07 -30.65 -9.67
N GLN A 537 70.47 -31.60 -10.38
CA GLN A 537 69.07 -31.57 -10.76
C GLN A 537 68.21 -31.82 -9.51
N GLY A 538 67.85 -30.76 -8.80
CA GLY A 538 66.77 -30.83 -7.81
C GLY A 538 65.45 -31.16 -8.52
N HIS A 539 64.61 -32.00 -7.91
CA HIS A 539 63.30 -32.32 -8.46
C HIS A 539 62.45 -31.05 -8.56
N SER A 540 62.15 -30.61 -9.78
CA SER A 540 61.17 -29.54 -10.03
C SER A 540 59.78 -30.07 -9.71
N VAL A 541 59.29 -29.80 -8.50
CA VAL A 541 57.94 -30.15 -8.09
C VAL A 541 56.97 -29.26 -8.87
N ASP A 542 56.00 -29.88 -9.55
CA ASP A 542 54.99 -29.14 -10.32
C ASP A 542 54.02 -28.43 -9.35
N THR A 543 54.10 -27.10 -9.30
CA THR A 543 53.24 -26.25 -8.48
C THR A 543 51.93 -25.88 -9.17
N ALA A 544 51.77 -26.13 -10.47
CA ALA A 544 50.66 -25.59 -11.27
C ALA A 544 49.29 -26.05 -10.76
N ALA A 545 49.17 -27.30 -10.30
CA ALA A 545 47.93 -27.82 -9.73
C ALA A 545 47.51 -27.08 -8.43
N LEU A 546 48.46 -26.87 -7.52
CA LEU A 546 48.22 -26.18 -6.24
C LEU A 546 47.97 -24.68 -6.44
N SER A 547 48.75 -24.02 -7.30
CA SER A 547 48.53 -22.63 -7.71
C SER A 547 47.16 -22.44 -8.40
N GLY A 548 46.74 -23.40 -9.23
CA GLY A 548 45.41 -23.42 -9.83
C GLY A 548 44.29 -23.49 -8.80
N LYS A 549 44.38 -24.38 -7.80
CA LYS A 549 43.38 -24.50 -6.72
C LYS A 549 43.34 -23.29 -5.78
N LEU A 550 44.48 -22.66 -5.52
CA LEU A 550 44.52 -21.36 -4.81
C LEU A 550 43.81 -20.26 -5.63
N GLY A 551 43.95 -20.28 -6.96
CA GLY A 551 43.20 -19.40 -7.87
C GLY A 551 41.69 -19.62 -7.82
N GLU A 552 41.24 -20.89 -7.92
CA GLU A 552 39.82 -21.26 -7.79
C GLU A 552 39.22 -20.75 -6.46
N LEU A 553 39.96 -20.86 -5.35
CA LEU A 553 39.51 -20.38 -4.04
C LEU A 553 39.49 -18.85 -3.97
N ALA A 554 40.47 -18.16 -4.55
CA ALA A 554 40.47 -16.69 -4.63
C ALA A 554 39.24 -16.17 -5.41
N THR A 555 38.87 -16.82 -6.52
CA THR A 555 37.63 -16.53 -7.25
C THR A 555 36.40 -16.80 -6.40
N LEU A 556 36.30 -17.96 -5.72
CA LEU A 556 35.16 -18.31 -4.87
C LEU A 556 34.91 -17.29 -3.73
N LEU A 557 35.98 -16.69 -3.18
CA LEU A 557 35.87 -15.63 -2.19
C LEU A 557 35.46 -14.29 -2.83
N ALA A 558 36.04 -13.91 -3.96
CA ALA A 558 35.67 -12.68 -4.67
C ALA A 558 34.21 -12.70 -5.15
N ASP A 559 33.74 -13.83 -5.69
CA ASP A 559 32.34 -14.04 -6.09
C ASP A 559 31.37 -13.91 -4.91
N ARG A 560 31.81 -14.30 -3.70
CA ARG A 560 31.01 -14.18 -2.47
C ARG A 560 30.89 -12.72 -2.02
N ASP A 561 31.99 -11.99 -2.03
CA ASP A 561 32.02 -10.57 -1.66
C ASP A 561 31.24 -9.72 -2.69
N ALA A 562 31.28 -10.08 -3.97
CA ALA A 562 30.43 -9.50 -5.02
C ALA A 562 28.94 -9.84 -4.85
N LYS A 563 28.59 -11.09 -4.49
CA LYS A 563 27.21 -11.48 -4.16
C LYS A 563 26.65 -10.73 -2.95
N MET A 564 27.45 -10.49 -1.90
CA MET A 564 27.03 -9.67 -0.77
C MET A 564 26.77 -8.20 -1.17
N THR A 565 27.56 -7.66 -2.10
CA THR A 565 27.33 -6.32 -2.65
C THR A 565 25.97 -6.24 -3.37
N GLN A 566 25.62 -7.26 -4.18
CA GLN A 566 24.31 -7.35 -4.85
C GLN A 566 23.15 -7.42 -3.84
N VAL A 567 23.33 -8.06 -2.69
CA VAL A 567 22.33 -8.10 -1.60
C VAL A 567 22.09 -6.70 -1.03
N HIS A 568 23.15 -5.95 -0.75
CA HIS A 568 23.05 -4.58 -0.23
C HIS A 568 22.40 -3.64 -1.26
N GLU A 569 22.73 -3.77 -2.55
CA GLU A 569 22.08 -3.01 -3.63
C GLU A 569 20.60 -3.38 -3.81
N TYR A 570 20.25 -4.66 -3.74
CA TYR A 570 18.86 -5.13 -3.83
C TYR A 570 18.00 -4.54 -2.71
N VAL A 571 18.48 -4.62 -1.46
CA VAL A 571 17.80 -4.07 -0.28
C VAL A 571 17.67 -2.55 -0.38
N LYS A 572 18.76 -1.85 -0.71
CA LYS A 572 18.80 -0.38 -0.84
C LYS A 572 17.78 0.17 -1.85
N ASN A 573 17.49 -0.60 -2.91
CA ASN A 573 16.60 -0.18 -3.99
C ASN A 573 15.15 -0.69 -3.85
N ARG A 574 14.84 -1.50 -2.83
CA ARG A 574 13.50 -2.09 -2.66
C ARG A 574 12.57 -1.22 -1.80
N THR A 575 11.30 -1.11 -2.21
CA THR A 575 10.25 -0.42 -1.45
C THR A 575 9.04 -1.32 -1.18
N VAL A 576 8.87 -1.77 0.06
CA VAL A 576 7.81 -2.72 0.48
C VAL A 576 6.51 -2.02 0.92
N ALA A 577 6.53 -0.69 1.09
CA ALA A 577 5.37 0.13 1.47
C ALA A 577 4.13 -0.13 0.59
N ASN A 578 4.31 -0.31 -0.72
CA ASN A 578 3.21 -0.56 -1.66
C ASN A 578 2.63 -1.98 -1.53
N GLU A 579 3.47 -3.00 -1.27
CA GLU A 579 3.01 -4.36 -0.99
C GLU A 579 2.13 -4.39 0.27
N LEU A 580 2.56 -3.70 1.34
CA LEU A 580 1.79 -3.58 2.58
C LEU A 580 0.49 -2.78 2.40
N ALA A 581 0.48 -1.70 1.61
CA ALA A 581 -0.74 -0.96 1.29
C ALA A 581 -1.74 -1.76 0.43
N VAL A 582 -1.28 -2.72 -0.39
CA VAL A 582 -2.16 -3.67 -1.09
C VAL A 582 -2.68 -4.75 -0.14
N ALA A 583 -1.84 -5.26 0.76
CA ALA A 583 -2.26 -6.22 1.78
C ALA A 583 -3.33 -5.63 2.73
N GLY A 584 -3.18 -4.35 3.09
CA GLY A 584 -4.18 -3.60 3.86
C GLY A 584 -5.56 -3.56 3.20
N ARG A 585 -5.64 -3.40 1.87
CA ARG A 585 -6.91 -3.47 1.10
C ARG A 585 -7.51 -4.86 1.18
N ASN A 586 -6.77 -5.84 0.65
CA ASN A 586 -7.29 -7.17 0.37
C ASN A 586 -7.61 -7.97 1.66
N GLY A 587 -6.96 -7.61 2.77
CA GLY A 587 -7.15 -8.22 4.08
C GLY A 587 -7.80 -7.33 5.13
N GLY A 588 -8.43 -6.21 4.76
CA GLY A 588 -9.16 -5.33 5.69
C GLY A 588 -8.32 -4.79 6.86
N GLY A 589 -7.02 -4.55 6.62
CA GLY A 589 -6.08 -4.07 7.64
C GLY A 589 -5.75 -5.07 8.76
N THR A 590 -6.06 -6.36 8.61
CA THR A 590 -5.79 -7.39 9.63
C THR A 590 -4.29 -7.64 9.85
N PRO A 591 -3.84 -7.93 11.09
CA PRO A 591 -2.46 -8.33 11.37
C PRO A 591 -1.98 -9.52 10.54
N GLU A 592 -2.86 -10.49 10.29
CA GLU A 592 -2.58 -11.69 9.50
C GLU A 592 -2.25 -11.35 8.04
N ALA A 593 -2.99 -10.42 7.43
CA ALA A 593 -2.74 -9.99 6.05
C ALA A 593 -1.41 -9.22 5.92
N TYR A 594 -1.11 -8.35 6.88
CA TYR A 594 0.20 -7.68 6.95
C TYR A 594 1.33 -8.68 7.17
N HIS A 595 1.18 -9.66 8.07
CA HIS A 595 2.18 -10.69 8.32
C HIS A 595 2.49 -11.51 7.06
N VAL A 596 1.46 -11.98 6.33
CA VAL A 596 1.64 -12.69 5.05
C VAL A 596 2.40 -11.84 4.02
N ALA A 597 2.13 -10.53 3.96
CA ALA A 597 2.84 -9.61 3.07
C ALA A 597 4.30 -9.37 3.50
N VAL A 598 4.59 -9.31 4.81
CA VAL A 598 5.97 -9.22 5.32
C VAL A 598 6.77 -10.49 4.96
N GLU A 599 6.21 -11.68 5.17
CA GLU A 599 6.88 -12.94 4.80
C GLU A 599 7.03 -13.09 3.28
N HIS A 600 6.02 -12.70 2.48
CA HIS A 600 6.14 -12.65 1.01
C HIS A 600 7.25 -11.70 0.57
N ALA A 601 7.37 -10.52 1.20
CA ALA A 601 8.43 -9.60 0.87
C ALA A 601 9.81 -10.20 1.19
N LEU A 602 9.99 -10.77 2.38
CA LEU A 602 11.24 -11.41 2.80
C LEU A 602 11.63 -12.63 1.94
N ALA A 603 10.66 -13.31 1.32
CA ALA A 603 10.94 -14.41 0.39
C ALA A 603 11.83 -13.98 -0.80
N GLY A 604 11.82 -12.68 -1.17
CA GLY A 604 12.72 -12.13 -2.20
C GLY A 604 14.21 -12.20 -1.87
N LEU A 605 14.59 -12.38 -0.60
CA LEU A 605 15.99 -12.55 -0.17
C LEU A 605 16.47 -14.01 -0.24
N GLN A 606 15.57 -14.98 -0.37
CA GLN A 606 15.89 -16.41 -0.34
C GLN A 606 16.85 -16.87 -1.45
N PRO A 607 16.77 -16.38 -2.72
CA PRO A 607 17.73 -16.74 -3.76
C PRO A 607 19.17 -16.34 -3.37
N PHE A 608 19.37 -15.10 -2.94
CA PHE A 608 20.68 -14.61 -2.51
C PHE A 608 21.21 -15.39 -1.30
N LYS A 609 20.33 -15.72 -0.33
CA LYS A 609 20.73 -16.56 0.81
C LYS A 609 21.21 -17.94 0.34
N ALA A 610 20.48 -18.59 -0.56
CA ALA A 610 20.88 -19.88 -1.11
C ALA A 610 22.22 -19.78 -1.88
N ASP A 611 22.47 -18.67 -2.56
CA ASP A 611 23.71 -18.40 -3.31
C ASP A 611 24.95 -18.19 -2.42
N ILE A 612 24.78 -17.59 -1.23
CA ILE A 612 25.82 -17.50 -0.20
C ILE A 612 26.02 -18.85 0.49
N ASP A 613 24.93 -19.52 0.90
CA ASP A 613 24.97 -20.86 1.51
C ASP A 613 25.64 -21.89 0.57
N ALA A 614 25.49 -21.74 -0.75
CA ALA A 614 26.17 -22.55 -1.77
C ALA A 614 27.67 -22.22 -1.89
N SER A 615 28.05 -20.93 -1.93
CA SER A 615 29.45 -20.49 -1.95
C SER A 615 30.23 -20.99 -0.72
N VAL A 616 29.60 -21.03 0.45
CA VAL A 616 30.20 -21.59 1.67
C VAL A 616 30.34 -23.12 1.58
N LYS A 617 29.34 -23.84 1.05
CA LYS A 617 29.43 -25.30 0.85
C LYS A 617 30.53 -25.71 -0.14
N MET A 618 30.78 -24.93 -1.18
CA MET A 618 31.86 -25.19 -2.15
C MET A 618 33.27 -25.02 -1.56
N GLN A 619 33.41 -24.24 -0.48
CA GLN A 619 34.70 -23.92 0.12
C GLN A 619 35.39 -25.14 0.76
N GLY A 620 34.63 -26.01 1.44
CA GLY A 620 35.18 -27.17 2.16
C GLY A 620 35.92 -28.15 1.25
N PRO A 621 35.25 -28.74 0.23
CA PRO A 621 35.88 -29.67 -0.70
C PRO A 621 37.04 -29.07 -1.51
N LEU A 622 37.07 -27.74 -1.68
CA LEU A 622 38.17 -27.04 -2.33
C LEU A 622 39.38 -26.88 -1.40
N LEU A 623 39.17 -26.56 -0.13
CA LEU A 623 40.24 -26.55 0.89
C LEU A 623 40.82 -27.96 1.11
N GLU A 624 40.00 -29.01 1.11
CA GLU A 624 40.48 -30.41 1.15
C GLU A 624 41.42 -30.73 -0.02
N GLN A 625 41.08 -30.31 -1.24
CA GLN A 625 41.95 -30.47 -2.42
C GLN A 625 43.26 -29.66 -2.28
N ILE A 626 43.18 -28.39 -1.85
CA ILE A 626 44.36 -27.53 -1.62
C ILE A 626 45.30 -28.17 -0.60
N PHE A 627 44.77 -28.69 0.52
CA PHE A 627 45.56 -29.36 1.54
C PHE A 627 46.18 -30.67 1.05
N ALA A 628 45.47 -31.46 0.26
CA ALA A 628 46.00 -32.70 -0.31
C ALA A 628 47.17 -32.46 -1.29
N GLU A 629 47.08 -31.44 -2.14
CA GLU A 629 48.20 -31.07 -3.03
C GLU A 629 49.34 -30.38 -2.26
N ASN A 630 49.04 -29.57 -1.25
CA ASN A 630 50.07 -28.98 -0.37
C ASN A 630 50.82 -30.03 0.45
N GLU A 631 50.16 -31.10 0.92
CA GLU A 631 50.84 -32.19 1.62
C GLU A 631 51.83 -32.93 0.70
N ARG A 632 51.47 -33.13 -0.58
CA ARG A 632 52.39 -33.68 -1.59
C ARG A 632 53.58 -32.74 -1.85
N PHE A 633 53.31 -31.45 -2.00
CA PHE A 633 54.33 -30.41 -2.19
C PHE A 633 55.32 -30.33 -1.01
N GLN A 634 54.81 -30.32 0.23
CA GLN A 634 55.65 -30.32 1.43
C GLN A 634 56.48 -31.62 1.57
N LYS A 635 55.89 -32.80 1.30
CA LYS A 635 56.61 -34.09 1.29
C LYS A 635 57.79 -34.11 0.32
N ALA A 636 57.68 -33.44 -0.83
CA ALA A 636 58.76 -33.34 -1.81
C ALA A 636 59.87 -32.33 -1.43
N ARG A 637 59.67 -31.50 -0.40
CA ARG A 637 60.53 -30.36 -0.03
C ARG A 637 61.16 -30.45 1.37
N ALA A 638 60.78 -31.45 2.17
CA ALA A 638 61.13 -31.59 3.59
C ALA A 638 62.63 -31.71 3.96
N SER A 639 63.56 -31.60 3.00
CA SER A 639 65.01 -31.67 3.21
C SER A 639 65.79 -30.37 2.91
N ASP A 640 65.12 -29.28 2.49
CA ASP A 640 65.78 -28.03 2.07
C ASP A 640 65.51 -26.89 3.09
N GLN A 641 66.40 -26.75 4.08
CA GLN A 641 66.33 -25.71 5.12
C GLN A 641 66.39 -24.29 4.55
N GLU A 642 67.18 -24.07 3.50
CA GLU A 642 67.32 -22.76 2.85
C GLU A 642 65.99 -22.29 2.28
N THR A 643 65.20 -23.21 1.71
CA THR A 643 63.87 -22.89 1.19
C THR A 643 62.83 -22.77 2.32
N LEU A 644 63.04 -23.37 3.50
CA LEU A 644 62.20 -23.11 4.69
C LEU A 644 62.45 -21.72 5.28
N ASP A 645 63.71 -21.28 5.38
CA ASP A 645 64.06 -19.95 5.90
C ASP A 645 63.51 -18.84 4.96
N ARG A 646 63.59 -19.05 3.64
CA ARG A 646 63.00 -18.16 2.62
C ARG A 646 61.47 -18.12 2.67
N GLU A 647 60.82 -19.25 3.00
CA GLU A 647 59.38 -19.31 3.21
C GLU A 647 58.95 -18.54 4.46
N ALA A 648 59.63 -18.71 5.59
CA ALA A 648 59.33 -17.99 6.83
C ALA A 648 59.41 -16.46 6.64
N PHE A 649 60.40 -16.00 5.85
CA PHE A 649 60.50 -14.59 5.45
C PHE A 649 59.29 -14.13 4.62
N LEU A 650 58.87 -14.90 3.60
CA LEU A 650 57.71 -14.55 2.76
C LEU A 650 56.38 -14.64 3.51
N GLN A 651 56.24 -15.58 4.45
CA GLN A 651 55.10 -15.64 5.37
C GLN A 651 55.04 -14.38 6.24
N LYS A 652 56.17 -13.87 6.74
CA LYS A 652 56.22 -12.59 7.46
C LYS A 652 55.75 -11.44 6.56
N VAL A 653 56.29 -11.31 5.35
CA VAL A 653 55.87 -10.27 4.38
C VAL A 653 54.37 -10.35 4.07
N HIS A 654 53.81 -11.53 3.78
CA HIS A 654 52.37 -11.68 3.53
C HIS A 654 51.52 -11.40 4.78
N ALA A 655 51.94 -11.85 5.96
CA ALA A 655 51.23 -11.57 7.21
C ALA A 655 51.20 -10.07 7.51
N SER A 656 52.28 -9.34 7.23
CA SER A 656 52.34 -7.88 7.36
C SER A 656 51.50 -7.16 6.32
N VAL A 657 51.48 -7.61 5.06
CA VAL A 657 50.56 -7.07 4.03
C VAL A 657 49.10 -7.27 4.45
N VAL A 658 48.72 -8.45 4.95
CA VAL A 658 47.36 -8.71 5.45
C VAL A 658 47.05 -7.82 6.65
N LEU A 659 47.96 -7.74 7.63
CA LEU A 659 47.79 -6.87 8.80
C LEU A 659 47.62 -5.40 8.42
N PHE A 660 48.38 -4.89 7.44
CA PHE A 660 48.21 -3.53 6.94
C PHE A 660 46.78 -3.32 6.42
N HIS A 661 46.27 -4.22 5.57
CA HIS A 661 44.92 -4.10 5.02
C HIS A 661 43.83 -4.24 6.08
N ASP A 662 43.95 -5.21 7.00
CA ASP A 662 43.01 -5.43 8.11
C ASP A 662 42.94 -4.19 9.02
N VAL A 663 44.09 -3.63 9.40
CA VAL A 663 44.18 -2.45 10.26
C VAL A 663 43.70 -1.20 9.52
N HIS A 664 44.10 -0.99 8.26
CA HIS A 664 43.64 0.12 7.44
C HIS A 664 42.12 0.10 7.27
N ALA A 665 41.52 -1.08 7.04
CA ALA A 665 40.07 -1.24 6.96
C ALA A 665 39.38 -0.87 8.28
N LEU A 666 39.88 -1.37 9.42
CA LEU A 666 39.33 -1.07 10.75
C LEU A 666 39.45 0.43 11.12
N LEU A 667 40.56 1.08 10.77
CA LEU A 667 40.72 2.53 10.97
C LEU A 667 39.81 3.35 10.02
N SER A 668 39.59 2.87 8.79
CA SER A 668 38.65 3.48 7.84
C SER A 668 37.20 3.35 8.31
N GLU A 669 36.83 2.19 8.86
CA GLU A 669 35.53 1.97 9.53
C GLU A 669 35.36 2.89 10.74
N GLY A 670 36.40 3.05 11.56
CA GLY A 670 36.44 4.00 12.67
C GLY A 670 36.26 5.46 12.22
N SER A 671 36.93 5.88 11.14
CA SER A 671 36.76 7.22 10.54
C SER A 671 35.32 7.46 10.09
N MET A 672 34.73 6.52 9.35
CA MET A 672 33.32 6.60 8.92
C MET A 672 32.37 6.66 10.12
N PHE A 673 32.56 5.78 11.12
CA PHE A 673 31.76 5.76 12.34
C PHE A 673 31.82 7.11 13.09
N TYR A 674 33.02 7.68 13.26
CA TYR A 674 33.16 8.96 13.95
C TYR A 674 32.63 10.15 13.14
N SER A 675 32.66 10.09 11.80
CA SER A 675 31.98 11.07 10.93
C SER A 675 30.46 11.05 11.16
N ASP A 676 29.85 9.87 11.09
CA ASP A 676 28.41 9.65 11.34
C ASP A 676 28.00 10.08 12.77
N LEU A 677 28.82 9.75 13.76
CA LEU A 677 28.60 10.15 15.15
C LEU A 677 28.69 11.67 15.32
N LEU A 678 29.68 12.33 14.72
CA LEU A 678 29.81 13.80 14.77
C LEU A 678 28.61 14.51 14.13
N GLN A 679 28.08 14.00 13.01
CA GLN A 679 26.87 14.54 12.39
C GLN A 679 25.64 14.42 13.32
N ARG A 680 25.47 13.26 13.97
CA ARG A 680 24.37 13.04 14.94
C ARG A 680 24.50 13.92 16.18
N LEU A 681 25.73 14.08 16.70
CA LEU A 681 26.01 14.94 17.85
C LEU A 681 25.82 16.43 17.54
N ALA A 682 26.09 16.87 16.31
CA ALA A 682 25.78 18.23 15.88
C ALA A 682 24.26 18.50 15.89
N GLN A 683 23.45 17.55 15.39
CA GLN A 683 21.98 17.65 15.45
C GLN A 683 21.45 17.61 16.89
N LEU A 684 22.03 16.78 17.76
CA LEU A 684 21.70 16.73 19.19
C LEU A 684 22.01 18.06 19.89
N ASN A 685 23.17 18.67 19.56
CA ASN A 685 23.55 19.97 20.10
C ASN A 685 22.59 21.08 19.67
N GLN A 686 22.24 21.16 18.38
CA GLN A 686 21.23 22.12 17.89
C GLN A 686 19.89 21.95 18.63
N THR A 687 19.41 20.71 18.76
CA THR A 687 18.14 20.43 19.46
C THR A 687 18.19 20.83 20.94
N CYS A 688 19.36 20.70 21.59
CA CYS A 688 19.58 21.18 22.95
C CYS A 688 19.61 22.71 23.04
N GLU A 689 20.29 23.39 22.11
CA GLU A 689 20.34 24.86 22.05
C GLU A 689 18.96 25.46 21.77
N ASP A 690 18.18 24.86 20.87
CA ASP A 690 16.80 25.28 20.56
C ASP A 690 15.88 25.15 21.79
N LEU A 691 15.95 24.02 22.51
CA LEU A 691 15.20 23.85 23.77
C LEU A 691 15.58 24.91 24.81
N VAL A 692 16.87 25.12 25.03
CA VAL A 692 17.39 26.09 26.00
C VAL A 692 17.01 27.52 25.61
N TYR A 693 17.05 27.86 24.32
CA TYR A 693 16.59 29.14 23.80
C TYR A 693 15.08 29.35 24.04
N THR A 694 14.25 28.36 23.72
CA THR A 694 12.79 28.42 23.95
C THR A 694 12.46 28.56 25.44
N GLN A 695 13.14 27.82 26.33
CA GLN A 695 12.95 27.96 27.78
C GLN A 695 13.42 29.33 28.30
N ALA A 696 14.55 29.85 27.82
CA ALA A 696 15.01 31.19 28.15
C ALA A 696 14.03 32.29 27.69
N LEU A 697 13.41 32.12 26.52
CA LEU A 697 12.36 33.01 26.01
C LEU A 697 11.11 32.97 26.90
N HIS A 698 10.55 31.79 27.18
CA HIS A 698 9.37 31.66 28.05
C HIS A 698 9.57 32.26 29.44
N ARG A 699 10.75 32.05 30.05
CA ARG A 699 11.08 32.64 31.36
C ARG A 699 11.15 34.17 31.27
N ARG A 700 11.78 34.72 30.22
CA ARG A 700 11.85 36.17 29.98
C ARG A 700 10.47 36.80 29.75
N GLU A 701 9.63 36.18 28.94
CA GLU A 701 8.26 36.64 28.68
C GLU A 701 7.41 36.61 29.96
N PHE A 702 7.57 35.58 30.79
CA PHE A 702 6.94 35.57 32.11
C PHE A 702 7.45 36.68 33.02
N GLU A 703 8.76 36.91 33.14
CA GLU A 703 9.30 38.00 33.99
C GLU A 703 8.75 39.38 33.53
N VAL A 704 8.69 39.63 32.23
CA VAL A 704 8.12 40.87 31.67
C VAL A 704 6.61 40.96 31.94
N GLY A 705 5.85 39.89 31.71
CA GLY A 705 4.42 39.87 32.02
C GLY A 705 4.14 40.03 33.52
N TYR A 706 5.01 39.50 34.37
CA TYR A 706 4.94 39.58 35.82
C TYR A 706 5.16 41.01 36.33
N THR A 707 6.20 41.72 35.87
CA THR A 707 6.42 43.12 36.28
C THR A 707 5.26 44.00 35.87
N HIS A 708 4.77 43.89 34.63
CA HIS A 708 3.62 44.66 34.15
C HIS A 708 2.35 44.39 34.96
N ARG A 709 2.05 43.14 35.32
CA ARG A 709 0.93 42.81 36.21
C ARG A 709 1.10 43.43 37.60
N ARG A 710 2.31 43.39 38.17
CA ARG A 710 2.57 43.90 39.52
C ARG A 710 2.57 45.43 39.59
N GLU A 711 3.12 46.11 38.59
CA GLU A 711 3.03 47.57 38.44
C GLU A 711 1.60 48.03 38.23
N ARG A 712 0.80 47.28 37.46
CA ARG A 712 -0.63 47.54 37.28
C ARG A 712 -1.41 47.38 38.60
N ALA A 713 -1.20 46.29 39.33
CA ALA A 713 -1.86 46.05 40.62
C ALA A 713 -1.50 47.11 41.67
N LEU A 714 -0.25 47.63 41.65
CA LEU A 714 0.14 48.76 42.50
C LEU A 714 -0.62 50.04 42.12
N LYS A 715 -0.68 50.40 40.83
CA LYS A 715 -1.45 51.57 40.37
C LYS A 715 -2.94 51.45 40.65
N GLU A 716 -3.55 50.29 40.40
CA GLU A 716 -4.97 50.05 40.71
C GLU A 716 -5.24 50.13 42.22
N GLY A 717 -4.26 49.78 43.07
CA GLY A 717 -4.31 50.00 44.52
C GLY A 717 -4.13 51.47 44.95
N GLU A 718 -3.25 52.22 44.27
CA GLU A 718 -3.08 53.67 44.45
C GLU A 718 -4.36 54.43 44.04
N ASP A 719 -4.90 54.17 42.85
CA ASP A 719 -6.14 54.75 42.33
C ASP A 719 -7.34 54.41 43.24
N ALA A 720 -7.47 53.17 43.70
CA ALA A 720 -8.51 52.77 44.66
C ALA A 720 -8.38 53.48 46.02
N SER A 721 -7.14 53.75 46.47
CA SER A 721 -6.88 54.49 47.71
C SER A 721 -7.24 55.98 47.55
N ILE A 722 -6.94 56.57 46.39
CA ILE A 722 -7.31 57.95 46.05
C ILE A 722 -8.83 58.10 45.96
N GLU A 723 -9.51 57.15 45.30
CA GLU A 723 -10.98 57.16 45.18
C GLU A 723 -11.67 56.93 46.52
N LEU A 724 -11.16 56.03 47.38
CA LEU A 724 -11.69 55.85 48.74
C LEU A 724 -11.55 57.14 49.58
N ALA A 725 -10.40 57.83 49.51
CA ALA A 725 -10.21 59.11 50.17
C ALA A 725 -11.23 60.17 49.69
N ARG A 726 -11.49 60.20 48.38
CA ARG A 726 -12.50 61.06 47.74
C ARG A 726 -13.92 60.76 48.22
N GLN A 727 -14.26 59.49 48.36
CA GLN A 727 -15.55 59.05 48.87
C GLN A 727 -15.74 59.43 50.35
N MET A 728 -14.70 59.25 51.18
CA MET A 728 -14.74 59.70 52.58
C MET A 728 -14.91 61.24 52.70
N GLU A 729 -14.23 62.02 51.86
CA GLU A 729 -14.41 63.48 51.80
C GLU A 729 -15.85 63.86 51.40
N SER A 730 -16.43 63.18 50.40
CA SER A 730 -17.83 63.41 49.99
C SER A 730 -18.87 63.02 51.06
N GLN A 731 -18.61 61.97 51.85
CA GLN A 731 -19.50 61.54 52.94
C GLN A 731 -19.42 62.50 54.13
N ALA A 732 -18.23 63.04 54.44
CA ALA A 732 -18.06 64.07 55.47
C ALA A 732 -18.91 65.32 55.18
N LEU A 733 -19.06 65.68 53.90
CA LEU A 733 -19.90 66.80 53.46
C LEU A 733 -21.41 66.55 53.54
N GLN A 734 -21.86 65.29 53.62
CA GLN A 734 -23.29 64.93 53.75
C GLN A 734 -23.71 64.64 55.21
N GLY A 735 -22.77 64.27 56.08
CA GLY A 735 -23.02 63.85 57.47
C GLY A 735 -23.29 64.98 58.49
N HIS A 736 -23.86 66.12 58.09
CA HIS A 736 -24.07 67.29 58.97
C HIS A 736 -25.54 67.73 59.12
N GLN A 737 -26.41 66.79 59.52
CA GLN A 737 -27.64 67.10 60.26
C GLN A 737 -27.85 66.12 61.43
N GLN A 738 -28.51 66.65 62.49
CA GLN A 738 -28.92 65.96 63.72
C GLN A 738 -27.82 65.63 64.76
N GLN A 739 -27.58 66.65 65.59
CA GLN A 739 -27.21 66.62 67.01
C GLN A 739 -28.12 65.68 67.88
N GLN A 740 -27.91 65.39 69.17
CA GLN A 740 -27.20 66.07 70.30
C GLN A 740 -26.73 65.02 71.38
N PRO A 741 -26.45 65.27 72.70
CA PRO A 741 -25.33 64.61 73.38
C PRO A 741 -25.66 63.83 74.68
N GLY A 742 -24.65 63.21 75.28
CA GLY A 742 -24.67 62.70 76.66
C GLY A 742 -23.24 62.42 77.14
N GLY A 743 -22.89 62.81 78.37
CA GLY A 743 -21.50 62.81 78.85
C GLY A 743 -21.29 62.18 80.22
N GLY A 744 -20.06 61.74 80.47
CA GLY A 744 -19.55 61.27 81.77
C GLY A 744 -18.03 61.35 81.78
N CYS A 745 -17.44 61.88 82.86
CA CYS A 745 -16.03 62.27 82.91
C CYS A 745 -15.17 61.36 83.80
N ALA A 746 -13.97 61.00 83.32
CA ALA A 746 -12.83 60.58 84.13
C ALA A 746 -11.52 60.91 83.38
N SER A 747 -10.46 61.26 84.11
CA SER A 747 -9.17 61.76 83.59
C SER A 747 -8.03 61.43 84.58
N PRO A 748 -6.76 61.73 84.27
CA PRO A 748 -5.92 61.25 83.16
C PRO A 748 -4.70 60.47 83.73
N PRO A 749 -3.64 60.15 82.94
CA PRO A 749 -2.50 61.10 82.85
C PRO A 749 -1.82 61.13 81.45
N ALA A 750 -0.78 61.95 81.28
CA ALA A 750 -0.03 62.09 80.03
C ALA A 750 1.49 62.29 80.24
N ALA A 751 2.30 61.81 79.29
CA ALA A 751 3.70 62.16 79.01
C ALA A 751 4.02 61.71 77.58
N THR A 752 4.31 62.55 76.57
CA THR A 752 5.49 63.42 76.32
C THR A 752 6.82 62.66 76.17
N GLY A 753 7.40 62.64 74.96
CA GLY A 753 8.74 62.06 74.70
C GLY A 753 9.17 62.10 73.22
N ALA A 754 10.06 63.03 72.87
CA ALA A 754 10.41 63.47 71.52
C ALA A 754 11.21 62.48 70.61
N TYR A 755 11.28 62.83 69.31
CA TYR A 755 12.39 62.57 68.36
C TYR A 755 13.77 62.95 68.97
N PRO A 756 14.95 62.54 68.43
CA PRO A 756 15.22 62.19 67.02
C PRO A 756 16.26 61.06 66.76
N GLY A 757 16.65 60.89 65.48
CA GLY A 757 18.09 60.97 65.16
C GLY A 757 18.84 59.72 64.67
N VAL A 758 19.04 59.66 63.34
CA VAL A 758 20.24 59.20 62.59
C VAL A 758 21.31 58.38 63.34
N GLY A 759 21.62 57.17 62.86
CA GLY A 759 22.88 56.47 63.16
C GLY A 759 23.01 55.09 62.52
N ALA A 760 23.94 54.93 61.58
CA ALA A 760 24.47 53.61 61.19
C ALA A 760 25.66 53.23 62.10
N PRO A 761 25.95 51.94 62.28
CA PRO A 761 27.12 51.40 61.57
C PRO A 761 26.89 49.95 61.04
N ALA A 762 27.96 49.29 60.60
CA ALA A 762 27.93 48.00 59.89
C ALA A 762 28.96 46.97 60.42
N ALA A 763 28.84 45.74 59.90
CA ALA A 763 29.85 44.66 59.85
C ALA A 763 30.18 43.85 61.14
N GLY A 764 30.71 42.63 60.92
CA GLY A 764 31.06 41.62 61.94
C GLY A 764 30.07 40.43 61.96
N VAL A 765 30.11 39.39 61.10
CA VAL A 765 31.15 38.43 60.66
C VAL A 765 31.35 37.22 61.58
N ALA A 766 30.88 36.07 61.08
CA ALA A 766 31.26 34.66 61.35
C ALA A 766 31.06 34.00 62.74
N GLY A 767 30.54 32.75 62.73
CA GLY A 767 30.51 31.84 63.89
C GLY A 767 29.51 30.67 63.74
N ALA A 768 30.01 29.44 63.57
CA ALA A 768 29.28 28.16 63.61
C ALA A 768 29.96 27.24 64.68
N PRO A 769 29.53 26.00 65.00
CA PRO A 769 28.49 25.13 64.41
C PRO A 769 27.59 24.38 65.46
N SER A 770 26.98 23.24 65.06
CA SER A 770 26.44 22.07 65.81
C SER A 770 26.42 22.05 67.36
N ALA A 771 25.45 21.47 68.08
CA ALA A 771 24.14 20.81 67.83
C ALA A 771 23.46 20.55 69.23
N ALA A 772 22.49 19.67 69.55
CA ALA A 772 21.76 18.57 68.86
C ALA A 772 20.46 18.16 69.62
N TYR A 773 19.58 17.39 68.94
CA TYR A 773 18.58 16.44 69.50
C TYR A 773 17.34 16.94 70.31
N PRO A 774 16.27 16.12 70.48
CA PRO A 774 14.89 16.60 70.57
C PRO A 774 14.08 16.07 71.77
N TYR A 775 12.77 16.37 71.81
CA TYR A 775 11.76 15.48 72.41
C TYR A 775 10.42 15.52 71.66
N ALA A 776 9.56 14.51 71.87
CA ALA A 776 8.31 14.32 71.11
C ALA A 776 7.18 13.74 71.99
N ARG A 777 6.02 13.47 71.34
CA ARG A 777 4.88 12.64 71.79
C ARG A 777 3.91 13.32 72.79
N TRP A 778 2.60 13.03 72.83
CA TRP A 778 1.85 11.81 72.47
C TRP A 778 0.45 12.05 71.82
N HIS A 779 -0.14 10.96 71.29
CA HIS A 779 -1.57 10.78 70.89
C HIS A 779 -2.31 9.95 72.00
N PRO A 780 -3.44 9.21 71.78
CA PRO A 780 -4.62 9.29 70.88
C PRO A 780 -5.92 9.34 71.78
N PRO A 781 -7.10 8.68 71.56
CA PRO A 781 -7.81 8.03 70.41
C PRO A 781 -9.28 8.58 70.27
N SER A 782 -10.34 7.99 69.67
CA SER A 782 -10.66 7.13 68.48
C SER A 782 -12.20 7.05 68.32
N GLY A 783 -12.77 6.86 67.11
CA GLY A 783 -14.22 6.55 66.97
C GLY A 783 -14.85 6.51 65.56
N GLN A 784 -15.02 5.30 65.01
CA GLN A 784 -16.05 4.76 64.07
C GLN A 784 -16.73 5.58 62.91
N GLN A 785 -16.81 4.88 61.75
CA GLN A 785 -17.91 4.79 60.73
C GLN A 785 -18.38 6.00 59.87
N GLN A 786 -18.23 5.82 58.52
CA GLN A 786 -19.11 6.18 57.37
C GLN A 786 -19.71 7.61 57.19
N PRO A 787 -20.18 8.01 55.98
CA PRO A 787 -20.03 7.45 54.62
C PRO A 787 -19.40 8.46 53.62
N GLN A 788 -19.41 8.16 52.30
CA GLN A 788 -19.07 9.12 51.23
C GLN A 788 -20.10 9.08 50.08
N GLN A 789 -20.57 10.26 49.63
CA GLN A 789 -21.29 10.57 48.38
C GLN A 789 -21.19 12.12 48.16
N PRO A 790 -21.44 12.67 46.95
CA PRO A 790 -20.45 13.55 46.32
C PRO A 790 -20.91 14.97 45.90
N GLN A 791 -19.93 15.85 45.67
CA GLN A 791 -20.01 17.15 44.95
C GLN A 791 -18.56 17.59 44.61
N GLN A 792 -18.25 18.42 43.60
CA GLN A 792 -18.99 18.84 42.39
C GLN A 792 -17.97 19.33 41.34
N GLN A 793 -18.28 19.28 40.05
CA GLN A 793 -17.49 20.01 39.03
C GLN A 793 -17.82 21.51 39.09
N GLN A 794 -16.82 22.36 38.83
CA GLN A 794 -17.02 23.80 38.65
C GLN A 794 -16.36 24.24 37.34
N GLN A 795 -17.16 24.74 36.40
CA GLN A 795 -16.74 25.42 35.18
C GLN A 795 -17.23 26.88 35.21
N GLN A 796 -16.53 27.75 34.50
CA GLN A 796 -16.88 29.17 34.31
C GLN A 796 -16.33 29.65 32.95
N PRO A 797 -16.91 30.70 32.33
CA PRO A 797 -18.27 30.62 31.80
C PRO A 797 -18.37 31.10 30.34
N GLY A 798 -19.41 30.66 29.62
CA GLY A 798 -19.78 31.21 28.31
C GLY A 798 -20.90 32.24 28.42
N HIS A 799 -20.73 33.42 27.80
CA HIS A 799 -21.83 34.35 27.56
C HIS A 799 -22.73 33.86 26.40
N GLY A 800 -24.01 34.23 26.38
CA GLY A 800 -24.91 33.82 25.31
C GLY A 800 -26.21 34.63 25.21
N MET A 801 -26.94 34.36 24.11
CA MET A 801 -28.33 34.73 23.82
C MET A 801 -28.88 33.64 22.87
N GLY A 802 -30.16 33.30 22.80
CA GLY A 802 -31.33 33.73 23.58
C GLY A 802 -32.62 33.33 22.84
N TRP A 803 -33.71 33.06 23.58
CA TRP A 803 -35.06 32.68 23.08
C TRP A 803 -35.18 31.30 22.38
N GLY A 804 -36.23 30.50 22.55
CA GLY A 804 -37.36 30.57 23.51
C GLY A 804 -38.63 29.86 22.99
N GLY A 805 -39.07 28.77 23.62
CA GLY A 805 -40.31 28.06 23.25
C GLY A 805 -40.55 26.76 24.04
N GLN A 806 -41.76 26.58 24.59
CA GLN A 806 -42.10 25.52 25.57
C GLN A 806 -42.23 24.11 24.99
N GLN A 807 -42.02 23.10 25.83
CA GLN A 807 -42.61 21.76 25.68
C GLN A 807 -43.12 21.26 27.05
N GLN A 808 -44.15 20.40 27.05
CA GLN A 808 -44.86 19.95 28.25
C GLN A 808 -44.62 18.46 28.55
N GLN A 809 -44.77 18.07 29.82
CA GLN A 809 -44.40 16.75 30.37
C GLN A 809 -45.28 15.59 29.86
N GLN A 810 -44.72 14.36 29.79
CA GLN A 810 -45.05 13.29 30.75
C GLN A 810 -44.08 12.08 30.71
N GLN A 811 -44.29 11.11 31.61
CA GLN A 811 -43.28 10.24 32.22
C GLN A 811 -43.12 8.85 31.57
N GLY A 812 -41.96 8.22 31.79
CA GLY A 812 -41.71 6.78 31.57
C GLY A 812 -40.32 6.38 32.07
N GLY A 813 -40.20 5.36 32.93
CA GLY A 813 -38.94 5.01 33.63
C GLY A 813 -38.17 3.80 33.05
N PRO A 814 -36.88 3.64 33.37
CA PRO A 814 -36.03 2.55 32.85
C PRO A 814 -35.92 1.33 33.79
N PRO A 815 -35.73 0.11 33.25
CA PRO A 815 -35.30 -1.07 34.02
C PRO A 815 -33.77 -1.16 34.14
N SER A 816 -33.28 -1.85 35.18
CA SER A 816 -31.85 -2.06 35.44
C SER A 816 -31.37 -3.47 35.05
N TYR A 817 -30.06 -3.60 34.78
CA TYR A 817 -29.36 -4.88 34.61
C TYR A 817 -28.37 -5.11 35.76
N GLN A 818 -28.14 -6.37 36.11
CA GLN A 818 -27.27 -6.78 37.22
C GLN A 818 -26.34 -7.91 36.77
N GLN A 819 -25.04 -7.79 37.05
CA GLN A 819 -24.05 -8.84 36.78
C GLN A 819 -23.95 -9.84 37.93
N GLN A 820 -23.57 -11.09 37.62
CA GLN A 820 -23.11 -12.07 38.60
C GLN A 820 -21.87 -12.82 38.08
N HIS A 821 -20.87 -12.98 38.95
CA HIS A 821 -19.80 -13.97 38.81
C HIS A 821 -20.10 -15.15 39.74
N ALA A 822 -19.60 -16.35 39.42
CA ALA A 822 -19.69 -17.54 40.27
C ALA A 822 -18.34 -18.30 40.32
N GLN A 823 -18.15 -19.11 41.36
CA GLN A 823 -16.87 -19.74 41.73
C GLN A 823 -16.96 -21.29 41.73
N TYR A 824 -15.80 -21.96 41.78
CA TYR A 824 -15.66 -23.42 41.89
C TYR A 824 -15.64 -23.92 43.36
N PRO A 825 -16.21 -25.12 43.63
CA PRO A 825 -15.91 -25.94 44.81
C PRO A 825 -15.17 -27.27 44.45
N PRO A 826 -14.60 -28.01 45.44
CA PRO A 826 -13.68 -29.16 45.24
C PRO A 826 -14.34 -30.56 45.24
N GLY A 827 -13.57 -31.63 44.98
CA GLY A 827 -14.07 -33.02 44.77
C GLY A 827 -13.45 -34.14 45.64
N GLY A 828 -13.66 -35.42 45.27
CA GLY A 828 -13.13 -36.59 46.01
C GLY A 828 -13.26 -38.00 45.36
N SER A 829 -12.11 -38.67 45.18
CA SER A 829 -11.80 -40.12 45.31
C SER A 829 -12.57 -41.27 44.59
N GLY A 830 -12.08 -41.69 43.39
CA GLY A 830 -11.82 -43.09 42.91
C GLY A 830 -12.93 -44.18 42.84
N PRO A 831 -12.63 -45.46 42.45
CA PRO A 831 -11.50 -46.02 41.68
C PRO A 831 -11.95 -46.82 40.40
N PRO A 832 -11.05 -47.40 39.57
CA PRO A 832 -11.39 -47.92 38.22
C PRO A 832 -11.28 -49.46 37.99
N PRO A 833 -11.97 -49.97 36.95
CA PRO A 833 -11.50 -51.05 36.06
C PRO A 833 -11.69 -50.70 34.56
N ALA A 834 -11.26 -51.44 33.54
CA ALA A 834 -10.09 -52.30 33.27
C ALA A 834 -10.18 -52.69 31.77
N GLN A 835 -9.06 -52.87 31.04
CA GLN A 835 -9.11 -53.41 29.67
C GLN A 835 -9.07 -54.94 29.64
N PRO A 836 -9.48 -55.56 28.52
CA PRO A 836 -8.46 -56.27 27.72
C PRO A 836 -8.65 -56.17 26.20
N GLY A 837 -7.56 -56.33 25.42
CA GLY A 837 -7.70 -56.63 23.98
C GLY A 837 -6.47 -56.41 23.09
N GLY A 838 -5.65 -57.44 22.89
CA GLY A 838 -4.74 -57.51 21.75
C GLY A 838 -3.68 -58.60 21.87
N TYR A 839 -3.44 -59.37 20.80
CA TYR A 839 -2.14 -60.00 20.45
C TYR A 839 -2.19 -60.63 19.02
N TYR A 840 -1.25 -60.22 18.15
CA TYR A 840 -0.61 -60.92 17.01
C TYR A 840 -1.36 -61.85 16.04
N GLY A 841 -1.13 -61.61 14.73
CA GLY A 841 -1.28 -62.60 13.65
C GLY A 841 -1.25 -62.00 12.23
N GLY A 842 -0.17 -62.20 11.46
CA GLY A 842 -0.08 -61.90 10.01
C GLY A 842 -0.20 -63.17 9.14
N PRO A 843 0.16 -63.16 7.83
CA PRO A 843 0.85 -62.11 7.08
C PRO A 843 0.28 -61.88 5.64
N THR A 844 1.11 -61.35 4.73
CA THR A 844 0.95 -61.17 3.28
C THR A 844 0.08 -60.00 2.79
N ALA A 845 0.69 -59.16 1.95
CA ALA A 845 0.03 -58.19 1.08
C ALA A 845 0.54 -58.42 -0.35
N ALA A 846 -0.36 -58.75 -1.27
CA ALA A 846 -0.07 -58.88 -2.70
C ALA A 846 -0.61 -57.65 -3.46
N GLN A 847 -0.05 -57.38 -4.64
CA GLN A 847 -0.35 -56.17 -5.42
C GLN A 847 -1.78 -56.20 -5.99
N ALA A 848 -2.40 -55.02 -6.02
CA ALA A 848 -3.70 -54.75 -6.65
C ALA A 848 -3.58 -53.55 -7.63
N PRO A 849 -4.38 -53.46 -8.70
CA PRO A 849 -3.82 -53.12 -10.01
C PRO A 849 -3.97 -51.66 -10.47
N GLN A 850 -3.19 -51.30 -11.49
CA GLN A 850 -3.37 -50.09 -12.29
C GLN A 850 -4.67 -50.14 -13.13
N ALA A 851 -5.28 -48.98 -13.35
CA ALA A 851 -6.39 -48.80 -14.30
C ALA A 851 -5.87 -48.40 -15.70
N PRO A 852 -6.54 -48.80 -16.80
CA PRO A 852 -6.01 -48.66 -18.17
C PRO A 852 -6.27 -47.26 -18.80
N PRO A 853 -5.54 -46.90 -19.87
CA PRO A 853 -5.71 -45.63 -20.58
C PRO A 853 -6.96 -45.59 -21.48
N ALA A 854 -7.51 -44.39 -21.67
CA ALA A 854 -8.55 -44.11 -22.67
C ALA A 854 -7.93 -43.57 -23.97
N ALA A 855 -8.54 -43.89 -25.12
CA ALA A 855 -7.92 -43.76 -26.44
C ALA A 855 -8.30 -42.48 -27.22
N GLU A 856 -7.52 -42.20 -28.28
CA GLU A 856 -7.79 -41.15 -29.26
C GLU A 856 -9.06 -41.42 -30.09
N PRO A 857 -9.86 -40.40 -30.45
CA PRO A 857 -10.95 -40.53 -31.41
C PRO A 857 -10.48 -40.31 -32.86
N ALA A 858 -10.74 -41.29 -33.73
CA ALA A 858 -10.41 -41.21 -35.16
C ALA A 858 -11.36 -40.31 -35.97
N VAL A 859 -10.92 -39.91 -37.17
CA VAL A 859 -11.65 -39.03 -38.10
C VAL A 859 -12.71 -39.78 -38.92
N PRO A 860 -13.95 -39.27 -39.02
CA PRO A 860 -14.87 -39.58 -40.10
C PRO A 860 -15.07 -38.38 -41.06
N ALA A 861 -15.12 -38.65 -42.37
CA ALA A 861 -15.45 -37.65 -43.39
C ALA A 861 -16.86 -37.86 -43.95
N GLY A 862 -17.63 -36.79 -44.13
CA GLY A 862 -18.97 -36.82 -44.71
C GLY A 862 -19.69 -35.46 -44.58
N ALA A 863 -20.30 -34.99 -45.67
CA ALA A 863 -20.99 -33.69 -45.77
C ALA A 863 -22.52 -33.90 -45.99
N PRO A 864 -23.39 -32.87 -46.16
CA PRO A 864 -23.15 -31.41 -46.24
C PRO A 864 -24.19 -30.54 -45.46
N ALA A 865 -24.38 -29.27 -45.89
CA ALA A 865 -25.55 -28.40 -45.69
C ALA A 865 -25.61 -27.39 -44.52
N GLY A 866 -24.79 -26.33 -44.62
CA GLY A 866 -25.27 -24.93 -44.71
C GLY A 866 -26.13 -24.29 -43.61
N ARG A 867 -25.51 -23.41 -42.80
CA ARG A 867 -26.16 -22.18 -42.27
C ARG A 867 -25.20 -21.00 -42.35
N GLY A 868 -25.66 -19.87 -42.88
CA GLY A 868 -24.88 -18.63 -42.93
C GLY A 868 -24.72 -17.98 -41.56
N ARG A 869 -23.50 -17.50 -41.25
CA ARG A 869 -23.17 -16.74 -40.04
C ARG A 869 -22.90 -15.29 -40.43
N TRP A 870 -23.67 -14.35 -39.86
CA TRP A 870 -23.35 -12.93 -39.95
C TRP A 870 -22.16 -12.61 -39.04
N GLY A 871 -21.12 -11.98 -39.59
CA GLY A 871 -19.95 -11.52 -38.85
C GLY A 871 -20.13 -10.13 -38.23
N PRO A 872 -19.26 -9.73 -37.29
CA PRO A 872 -19.17 -8.36 -36.82
C PRO A 872 -18.57 -7.47 -37.92
N TRP A 873 -19.06 -6.24 -38.06
CA TRP A 873 -18.60 -5.29 -39.07
C TRP A 873 -17.84 -4.12 -38.46
N SER A 874 -16.63 -3.88 -38.99
CA SER A 874 -15.73 -2.78 -38.60
C SER A 874 -16.22 -1.42 -39.09
N VAL A 875 -15.72 -0.34 -38.47
CA VAL A 875 -16.16 1.05 -38.76
C VAL A 875 -15.23 1.75 -39.74
N ALA A 876 -15.73 2.01 -40.95
CA ALA A 876 -15.31 3.07 -41.89
C ALA A 876 -16.38 3.15 -43.00
N GLY A 877 -16.67 4.28 -43.66
CA GLY A 877 -16.27 5.67 -43.44
C GLY A 877 -16.98 6.53 -44.50
N GLY A 878 -17.63 7.63 -44.12
CA GLY A 878 -18.41 8.46 -45.05
C GLY A 878 -17.59 9.61 -45.66
N GLY A 879 -17.73 9.87 -46.96
CA GLY A 879 -17.00 10.93 -47.65
C GLY A 879 -17.72 11.54 -48.84
N GLY A 880 -17.29 12.75 -49.21
CA GLY A 880 -17.69 13.51 -50.40
C GLY A 880 -16.79 14.76 -50.52
N GLY A 881 -16.50 15.32 -51.70
CA GLY A 881 -16.91 14.92 -53.05
C GLY A 881 -15.80 15.13 -54.10
N ALA A 882 -16.12 14.85 -55.36
CA ALA A 882 -15.22 14.90 -56.52
C ALA A 882 -15.35 16.28 -57.26
N PRO A 883 -14.80 16.50 -58.49
CA PRO A 883 -13.94 15.65 -59.33
C PRO A 883 -12.73 16.36 -60.00
N GLY A 884 -11.84 15.57 -60.63
CA GLY A 884 -10.78 16.04 -61.54
C GLY A 884 -10.47 14.96 -62.61
N ALA A 885 -10.33 15.33 -63.88
CA ALA A 885 -10.60 14.42 -65.00
C ALA A 885 -9.39 13.92 -65.83
N ALA A 886 -9.65 12.80 -66.54
CA ALA A 886 -9.17 12.43 -67.88
C ALA A 886 -7.86 11.64 -68.11
N ALA A 887 -8.01 10.59 -68.96
CA ALA A 887 -7.05 9.91 -69.84
C ALA A 887 -5.81 9.18 -69.26
N GLY A 888 -5.30 8.10 -69.88
CA GLY A 888 -5.84 7.26 -70.97
C GLY A 888 -4.79 6.47 -71.76
N ALA A 889 -5.04 5.17 -72.01
CA ALA A 889 -4.25 4.23 -72.86
C ALA A 889 -2.78 3.95 -72.41
N GLY A 890 -2.09 2.88 -72.86
CA GLY A 890 -2.57 1.68 -73.57
C GLY A 890 -1.45 0.71 -74.05
N ALA A 891 -1.61 -0.58 -73.73
CA ALA A 891 -1.11 -1.81 -74.41
C ALA A 891 0.40 -2.05 -74.75
N ARG A 892 0.89 -3.26 -74.36
CA ARG A 892 1.73 -4.27 -75.09
C ARG A 892 2.90 -3.81 -76.01
N ALA A 893 4.08 -4.44 -76.05
CA ALA A 893 4.73 -5.58 -75.35
C ALA A 893 6.24 -5.60 -75.78
N GLY A 894 7.19 -6.39 -75.27
CA GLY A 894 7.21 -7.50 -74.29
C GLY A 894 7.86 -8.76 -74.89
N GLY A 895 8.96 -9.30 -74.32
CA GLY A 895 9.79 -10.33 -74.98
C GLY A 895 10.52 -11.35 -74.07
N GLN A 896 10.48 -12.62 -74.51
CA GLN A 896 11.27 -13.81 -74.13
C GLN A 896 11.26 -14.30 -72.66
N ALA A 897 10.92 -15.59 -72.47
CA ALA A 897 11.13 -16.36 -71.24
C ALA A 897 11.34 -17.85 -71.55
N LYS A 898 12.34 -18.50 -70.93
CA LYS A 898 12.61 -19.95 -70.94
C LYS A 898 13.63 -20.31 -69.82
N PRO A 899 13.83 -21.58 -69.43
CA PRO A 899 13.13 -22.14 -68.27
C PRO A 899 14.05 -22.54 -67.10
N LEU A 900 13.44 -22.87 -65.94
CA LEU A 900 14.11 -23.34 -64.72
C LEU A 900 14.37 -24.87 -64.71
N PRO A 901 15.56 -25.30 -64.28
CA PRO A 901 15.82 -26.57 -63.59
C PRO A 901 16.27 -26.37 -62.11
N PRO A 902 16.32 -27.41 -61.25
CA PRO A 902 16.43 -27.25 -59.79
C PRO A 902 17.78 -27.64 -59.12
N ILE A 903 18.08 -26.94 -58.01
CA ILE A 903 18.72 -27.37 -56.72
C ILE A 903 20.00 -28.25 -56.79
N PRO A 904 21.14 -27.76 -56.23
CA PRO A 904 21.66 -28.32 -54.97
C PRO A 904 21.99 -27.27 -53.88
N THR A 905 22.35 -27.74 -52.68
CA THR A 905 22.50 -26.96 -51.43
C THR A 905 23.96 -26.67 -51.01
N ALA A 906 24.17 -25.56 -50.26
CA ALA A 906 24.94 -25.46 -48.99
C ALA A 906 25.94 -24.27 -48.88
N ALA A 907 26.01 -23.69 -47.66
CA ALA A 907 26.95 -22.67 -47.13
C ALA A 907 27.01 -21.31 -47.88
N GLY A 908 27.18 -20.15 -47.24
CA GLY A 908 27.25 -19.72 -45.82
C GLY A 908 27.51 -18.20 -45.81
N GLY A 909 27.52 -17.44 -44.71
CA GLY A 909 27.18 -17.66 -43.31
C GLY A 909 27.24 -16.29 -42.59
N GLY A 910 26.32 -16.02 -41.65
CA GLY A 910 26.25 -14.75 -40.90
C GLY A 910 26.50 -15.02 -39.42
N ASP A 911 27.54 -14.40 -38.84
CA ASP A 911 28.23 -14.96 -37.69
C ASP A 911 27.58 -14.62 -36.33
N ALA A 912 27.48 -15.62 -35.44
CA ALA A 912 27.14 -15.43 -34.04
C ALA A 912 28.29 -14.79 -33.21
N ASN A 913 29.41 -14.48 -33.86
CA ASN A 913 30.54 -13.72 -33.33
C ASN A 913 30.54 -12.21 -33.64
N ASP A 914 29.56 -11.65 -34.36
CA ASP A 914 29.54 -10.18 -34.58
C ASP A 914 29.51 -9.42 -33.23
N PRO A 915 30.55 -8.62 -32.90
CA PRO A 915 30.62 -7.89 -31.63
C PRO A 915 29.45 -6.91 -31.44
N LYS A 916 28.92 -6.35 -32.53
CA LYS A 916 27.78 -5.42 -32.51
C LYS A 916 26.51 -6.16 -32.14
N PHE A 917 26.31 -7.35 -32.72
CA PHE A 917 25.18 -8.21 -32.39
C PHE A 917 25.21 -8.60 -30.90
N ARG A 918 26.38 -8.94 -30.35
CA ARG A 918 26.53 -9.26 -28.92
C ARG A 918 26.23 -8.07 -28.00
N ARG A 919 26.80 -6.89 -28.27
CA ARG A 919 26.53 -5.68 -27.46
C ARG A 919 25.05 -5.32 -27.41
N LEU A 920 24.34 -5.46 -28.54
CA LEU A 920 22.91 -5.18 -28.58
C LEU A 920 22.08 -6.25 -27.83
N LEU A 921 22.55 -7.50 -27.74
CA LEU A 921 21.97 -8.49 -26.81
C LEU A 921 22.30 -8.19 -25.34
N GLU A 922 23.51 -7.74 -25.04
CA GLU A 922 23.95 -7.33 -23.69
C GLU A 922 23.18 -6.09 -23.20
N MET A 923 22.74 -5.23 -24.11
CA MET A 923 21.77 -4.14 -23.86
C MET A 923 20.31 -4.63 -23.69
N GLY A 924 20.05 -5.93 -23.75
CA GLY A 924 18.75 -6.54 -23.46
C GLY A 924 17.77 -6.61 -24.65
N PHE A 925 18.18 -6.30 -25.88
CA PHE A 925 17.30 -6.36 -27.05
C PHE A 925 17.12 -7.80 -27.58
N GLU A 926 15.95 -8.09 -28.15
CA GLU A 926 15.57 -9.44 -28.60
C GLU A 926 16.38 -9.91 -29.84
N PRO A 927 16.90 -11.16 -29.88
CA PRO A 927 17.81 -11.62 -30.94
C PRO A 927 17.35 -11.55 -32.40
N ALA A 928 16.06 -11.66 -32.71
CA ALA A 928 15.53 -11.48 -34.06
C ALA A 928 15.41 -9.98 -34.40
N ARG A 929 14.91 -9.16 -33.46
CA ARG A 929 14.86 -7.69 -33.59
C ARG A 929 16.24 -7.08 -33.82
N VAL A 930 17.26 -7.50 -33.07
CA VAL A 930 18.65 -7.03 -33.25
C VAL A 930 19.17 -7.38 -34.65
N ARG A 931 18.88 -8.59 -35.14
CA ARG A 931 19.29 -9.04 -36.48
C ARG A 931 18.61 -8.24 -37.59
N ALA A 932 17.32 -7.96 -37.45
CA ALA A 932 16.59 -7.08 -38.36
C ALA A 932 17.13 -5.64 -38.33
N ALA A 933 17.33 -5.07 -37.14
CA ALA A 933 17.83 -3.71 -36.97
C ALA A 933 19.24 -3.52 -37.57
N LEU A 934 20.19 -4.43 -37.32
CA LEU A 934 21.52 -4.39 -37.94
C LEU A 934 21.47 -4.63 -39.45
N SER A 935 20.58 -5.51 -39.96
CA SER A 935 20.42 -5.73 -41.39
C SER A 935 19.84 -4.51 -42.11
N GLU A 936 18.87 -3.82 -41.52
CA GLU A 936 18.28 -2.60 -42.08
C GLU A 936 19.17 -1.36 -41.88
N ALA A 937 20.00 -1.34 -40.84
CA ALA A 937 21.05 -0.35 -40.63
C ALA A 937 22.34 -0.65 -41.43
N ASN A 938 22.33 -1.71 -42.26
CA ASN A 938 23.45 -2.15 -43.09
C ASN A 938 24.78 -2.33 -42.31
N GLY A 939 24.69 -2.76 -41.05
CA GLY A 939 25.80 -2.95 -40.13
C GLY A 939 26.18 -1.75 -39.25
N ASP A 940 25.45 -0.64 -39.29
CA ASP A 940 25.65 0.48 -38.34
C ASP A 940 25.01 0.19 -36.97
N GLU A 941 25.83 0.17 -35.92
CA GLU A 941 25.44 -0.15 -34.53
C GLU A 941 24.58 0.98 -33.92
N SER A 942 24.87 2.25 -34.23
CA SER A 942 24.17 3.42 -33.68
C SER A 942 22.79 3.62 -34.30
N ALA A 943 22.69 3.42 -35.62
CA ALA A 943 21.41 3.40 -36.32
C ALA A 943 20.55 2.19 -35.91
N ALA A 944 21.16 1.04 -35.61
CA ALA A 944 20.46 -0.12 -35.05
C ALA A 944 19.92 0.16 -33.63
N VAL A 945 20.72 0.72 -32.71
CA VAL A 945 20.22 1.17 -31.37
C VAL A 945 19.04 2.12 -31.54
N SER A 946 19.16 3.11 -32.41
CA SER A 946 18.11 4.12 -32.63
C SER A 946 16.80 3.52 -33.13
N LYS A 947 16.84 2.46 -33.95
CA LYS A 947 15.65 1.68 -34.34
C LYS A 947 15.13 0.76 -33.23
N LEU A 948 16.01 0.13 -32.47
CA LEU A 948 15.64 -0.79 -31.39
C LEU A 948 14.93 -0.07 -30.24
N LEU A 949 15.21 1.21 -30.02
CA LEU A 949 14.54 2.08 -29.04
C LEU A 949 13.20 2.69 -29.52
N GLN A 950 12.80 2.49 -30.78
CA GLN A 950 11.60 3.13 -31.37
C GLN A 950 10.35 2.22 -31.45
N GLY A 951 10.40 1.01 -30.87
CA GLY A 951 9.27 0.07 -30.79
C GLY A 951 9.61 -1.17 -30.00
#